data_AF-A0A2A5VTL6-F1
#
_entry.id   AF-A0A2A5VTL6-F1
#
_cell.length_a   1.000
_cell.length_b   1.000
_cell.length_c   1.000
_cell.angle_alpha   90.00
_cell.angle_beta   90.00
_cell.angle_gamma   90.00
#
_symmetry.space_group_name_H-M   'P 1'
#
loop_
_entity.id
_entity.type
_entity.pdbx_description
1 polymer ?
#
loop_
_entity_poly.entity_id
_entity_poly.type
_entity_poly.pdbx_seq_one_letter_code
_entity_poly.pdbx_strand_id
1 'polypeptide(L)'
;MKKKIQQESDSMDTYVGYAIVSSIVLVMVWQAISHLNQGRRKTESLLGTLKMEDIEIEDTLPPSRTSQHQSLVGPRIEYSPDMTPFPTDSKAPHSDPRIRMKQEITELQGTNIERYSVLERSTEKMAECKGIIELIRGLSEEYNIDVNQELIEAPLEGATLVELELRQAALLELYDRMYQLTFEDTIQTIRKRELDYQEHQEKSAKEKIDAETQGLSTQLEQLRREEELYREIRSAQTVDYLESLDFSELDEEGSTRLKAHYEFYHSRLSEKARIEFEAELYRHFTDMIHDSESQEELQNMVFEDLPVAQLTELDERRNKRIIALDAKDQKDKEDARAEEIRLGIESAKSSSELDRIRISGVNPTQDEELRELFARTRENLVCDELNAKILNCEYVIELDSLKIHGVTEEQSELLTEIKINRRSELVELARQRKFTEQYTRYLDSIPRIEDIEGLLEVDIVNVTEIQQQELENLRLTRLDFLEEIERQRIEQEQAAQYQTLRGSLETARTSDEIDAIEIKGVNEEQEERLIEIKEEIREILVEDELVTKHVEKAEKKSKKSPLPDDFDFEPESAFRTRIKTLDAGDGNLRFSLLWDNMNDLDLIVRTPSGEIIHRGKKKSSCGGILDLEMNSQPEMKSALENIVWPQGTTPPKGTYNVFVWHRKRHQRLRKSDPTIFTLRGRVGADYYQYSGKMSFGDKLKLIASFDVPDAETLDQRIKSETELYRHQRADVMSAQTIEEFPEIDDDISTVHRVMLNRLMEKRESELEEAKRKQYIAEQEEQYNRIMIEIDAARDLDELSAIRYNNVSSDVVKYIEKAITKRRKLIDAGLKRKEQQEAKERYEKYRNMINESQNLTTLASIIFEDVDDREAKSLQQLRIARRKVMHNNMNSADIEKDKQTRLHSALNDAYKRGGLQPIGDDEWRKSDFDERLENENASTGDLQVSLMWDNKNDFNLLVVSPGGEIVHPRNRESSDGGILDIEMNEKGKTRTPIENVFWPKSSTPKGAYYVYVHFYKEHELFKKTNLSECRIQIQNKGERSEFSAQMSVSNKLQFITLVQVV
;
A
#
# COMPACT_ATOMS: atom_id res chain seq x y z
N MET A 1 -38.74 58.81 -2.35
CA MET A 1 -37.93 59.93 -1.79
C MET A 1 -36.46 59.47 -1.67
N LYS A 2 -35.49 60.41 -1.53
CA LYS A 2 -34.04 60.23 -1.24
C LYS A 2 -33.60 58.76 -0.99
N LYS A 3 -32.88 58.01 -1.83
CA LYS A 3 -32.11 58.22 -3.09
C LYS A 3 -30.68 58.82 -2.97
N LYS A 4 -29.70 57.90 -3.01
CA LYS A 4 -28.28 57.97 -3.46
C LYS A 4 -27.22 58.76 -2.65
N ILE A 5 -25.94 58.41 -2.93
CA ILE A 5 -24.66 58.89 -2.33
C ILE A 5 -24.50 58.33 -0.90
N GLN A 6 -23.50 57.51 -0.51
CA GLN A 6 -22.20 57.08 -1.07
C GLN A 6 -21.16 58.17 -1.34
N GLN A 7 -20.36 58.49 -0.31
CA GLN A 7 -18.96 58.87 -0.48
C GLN A 7 -18.19 58.75 0.85
N GLU A 8 -16.92 58.36 0.75
CA GLU A 8 -15.92 58.58 1.81
C GLU A 8 -15.37 60.01 1.69
N SER A 9 -15.21 60.65 2.85
CA SER A 9 -14.49 61.90 3.14
C SER A 9 -14.68 62.08 4.66
N ASP A 10 -13.69 61.93 5.53
CA ASP A 10 -12.23 62.04 5.43
C ASP A 10 -11.73 63.37 4.87
N SER A 11 -10.75 63.96 5.57
CA SER A 11 -10.14 65.28 5.32
C SER A 11 -11.14 66.47 5.22
N MET A 12 -11.05 67.54 6.04
CA MET A 12 -10.02 67.90 7.01
C MET A 12 -10.49 69.09 7.85
N ASP A 13 -10.51 68.96 9.19
CA ASP A 13 -10.43 70.13 10.10
C ASP A 13 -9.84 69.77 11.49
N THR A 14 -8.87 68.86 11.49
CA THR A 14 -7.95 68.68 12.62
C THR A 14 -7.07 69.90 12.79
N TYR A 15 -7.49 70.88 13.61
CA TYR A 15 -6.54 71.66 14.44
C TYR A 15 -7.16 72.46 15.60
N VAL A 16 -8.46 72.77 15.61
CA VAL A 16 -9.03 73.77 16.55
C VAL A 16 -9.62 73.16 17.86
N GLY A 17 -10.08 71.91 17.84
CA GLY A 17 -10.80 71.31 18.99
C GLY A 17 -9.96 70.99 20.24
N TYR A 18 -8.65 70.74 20.08
CA TYR A 18 -7.78 70.24 21.16
C TYR A 18 -7.44 71.28 22.26
N ALA A 19 -7.84 72.54 22.10
CA ALA A 19 -7.47 73.63 23.00
C ALA A 19 -8.47 73.92 24.14
N ILE A 20 -9.69 73.39 24.11
CA ILE A 20 -10.81 73.95 24.92
C ILE A 20 -11.10 73.17 26.22
N VAL A 21 -10.98 71.84 26.26
CA VAL A 21 -11.50 71.02 27.39
C VAL A 21 -10.42 70.36 28.26
N SER A 22 -9.14 70.44 27.87
CA SER A 22 -8.01 70.31 28.82
C SER A 22 -8.16 71.25 30.03
N SER A 23 -8.81 72.40 29.81
CA SER A 23 -9.26 73.36 30.82
C SER A 23 -10.13 72.77 31.94
N ILE A 24 -10.98 71.76 31.67
CA ILE A 24 -11.91 71.23 32.68
C ILE A 24 -11.20 70.26 33.64
N VAL A 25 -10.27 69.44 33.12
CA VAL A 25 -9.44 68.55 33.96
C VAL A 25 -8.55 69.37 34.89
N LEU A 26 -7.97 70.48 34.40
CA LEU A 26 -7.16 71.40 35.20
C LEU A 26 -7.93 72.03 36.37
N VAL A 27 -9.22 72.36 36.21
CA VAL A 27 -10.04 72.95 37.28
C VAL A 27 -10.33 71.96 38.41
N MET A 28 -10.59 70.68 38.10
CA MET A 28 -10.84 69.67 39.13
C MET A 28 -9.57 69.29 39.91
N VAL A 29 -8.41 69.24 39.25
CA VAL A 29 -7.12 69.03 39.94
C VAL A 29 -6.78 70.22 40.85
N TRP A 30 -7.14 71.45 40.46
CA TRP A 30 -6.90 72.64 41.28
C TRP A 30 -7.73 72.67 42.58
N GLN A 31 -8.96 72.16 42.57
CA GLN A 31 -9.80 72.08 43.79
C GLN A 31 -9.28 71.06 44.82
N ALA A 32 -8.52 70.03 44.42
CA ALA A 32 -7.92 69.08 45.36
C ALA A 32 -6.73 69.65 46.15
N ILE A 33 -6.12 70.76 45.67
CA ILE A 33 -4.86 71.30 46.18
C ILE A 33 -5.06 72.45 47.19
N SER A 34 -6.27 73.02 47.27
CA SER A 34 -6.51 74.29 47.98
C SER A 34 -6.85 74.19 49.48
N HIS A 35 -7.08 73.00 50.03
CA HIS A 35 -7.81 72.86 51.32
C HIS A 35 -7.07 72.22 52.51
N LEU A 36 -5.74 72.02 52.43
CA LEU A 36 -4.92 71.52 53.55
C LEU A 36 -3.59 72.28 53.72
N ASN A 37 -3.68 73.56 54.08
CA ASN A 37 -2.57 74.29 54.71
C ASN A 37 -3.05 75.59 55.40
N GLN A 38 -3.21 75.59 56.74
CA GLN A 38 -3.44 76.81 57.53
C GLN A 38 -2.74 76.82 58.90
N GLY A 39 -1.47 77.24 58.93
CA GLY A 39 -0.80 77.79 60.12
C GLY A 39 -0.15 76.79 61.10
N ARG A 40 0.73 77.23 62.02
CA ARG A 40 1.30 78.59 62.22
C ARG A 40 2.61 78.58 63.06
N ARG A 41 3.71 79.03 62.45
CA ARG A 41 4.90 79.75 63.01
C ARG A 41 5.45 79.48 64.44
N LYS A 42 6.75 79.12 64.49
CA LYS A 42 7.82 79.54 65.45
C LYS A 42 7.69 79.04 66.93
N THR A 43 8.72 79.04 67.80
CA THR A 43 10.09 79.63 67.79
C THR A 43 11.11 78.75 68.58
N GLU A 44 12.38 79.19 68.67
CA GLU A 44 13.57 78.50 69.22
C GLU A 44 13.68 78.39 70.76
N SER A 45 14.34 77.34 71.25
CA SER A 45 15.42 77.35 72.26
C SER A 45 16.10 75.96 72.26
N LEU A 46 17.43 75.83 72.07
CA LEU A 46 18.54 76.14 73.00
C LEU A 46 18.71 75.17 74.19
N LEU A 47 18.81 73.87 73.90
CA LEU A 47 19.79 72.95 74.50
C LEU A 47 20.01 71.78 73.54
N GLY A 48 21.25 71.31 73.42
CA GLY A 48 21.66 70.39 72.35
C GLY A 48 22.03 68.99 72.84
N THR A 49 21.55 67.98 72.12
CA THR A 49 22.16 66.65 71.98
C THR A 49 21.62 66.02 70.69
N LEU A 50 22.51 65.36 69.94
CA LEU A 50 22.32 64.43 68.80
C LEU A 50 20.99 64.52 67.99
N LYS A 51 21.11 64.77 66.68
CA LYS A 51 20.03 64.60 65.69
C LYS A 51 20.39 63.52 64.68
N MET A 52 19.64 62.42 64.64
CA MET A 52 19.77 61.40 63.57
C MET A 52 18.59 61.44 62.61
N GLU A 53 18.67 62.35 61.63
CA GLU A 53 17.82 62.29 60.44
C GLU A 53 18.43 61.29 59.42
N ASP A 54 17.56 60.44 58.87
CA ASP A 54 17.66 59.62 57.66
C ASP A 54 18.90 58.73 57.41
N ILE A 55 18.81 57.48 57.86
CA ILE A 55 19.28 56.30 57.10
C ILE A 55 18.02 55.51 56.69
N GLU A 56 17.73 55.40 55.39
CA GLU A 56 16.59 54.62 54.89
C GLU A 56 16.89 53.11 54.87
N ILE A 57 16.73 52.48 56.03
CA ILE A 57 16.76 51.01 56.16
C ILE A 57 15.40 50.47 55.70
N GLU A 58 15.37 49.84 54.52
CA GLU A 58 14.18 49.19 53.98
C GLU A 58 13.56 48.20 54.98
N ASP A 59 12.23 48.17 55.07
CA ASP A 59 11.43 47.43 56.09
C ASP A 59 11.37 45.91 55.83
N THR A 60 12.38 45.37 55.15
CA THR A 60 12.43 44.01 54.59
C THR A 60 13.27 43.08 55.46
N LEU A 61 12.66 42.52 56.50
CA LEU A 61 13.06 41.18 56.95
C LEU A 61 13.00 40.26 55.73
N PRO A 62 14.11 39.62 55.32
CA PRO A 62 14.10 38.76 54.16
C PRO A 62 13.39 37.42 54.55
N PRO A 63 12.69 36.70 53.64
CA PRO A 63 11.61 35.77 54.04
C PRO A 63 11.88 34.25 53.91
N SER A 64 12.33 33.62 55.00
CA SER A 64 12.58 32.17 55.29
C SER A 64 12.72 31.12 54.16
N ARG A 65 13.97 30.83 53.75
CA ARG A 65 14.61 29.77 52.91
C ARG A 65 16.02 30.30 52.52
N THR A 66 16.95 29.49 52.00
CA THR A 66 18.03 30.04 51.16
C THR A 66 18.55 29.01 50.17
N SER A 67 18.16 29.15 48.90
CA SER A 67 18.99 28.66 47.79
C SER A 67 20.33 29.40 47.80
N GLN A 68 21.41 28.69 47.46
CA GLN A 68 22.76 29.25 47.48
C GLN A 68 22.90 30.32 46.39
N HIS A 69 22.91 31.60 46.80
CA HIS A 69 23.44 32.66 45.94
C HIS A 69 24.93 32.39 45.72
N GLN A 70 25.31 32.05 44.49
CA GLN A 70 26.71 32.03 44.08
C GLN A 70 27.29 33.44 44.22
N SER A 71 28.16 33.64 45.21
CA SER A 71 28.86 34.90 45.39
C SER A 71 30.01 35.02 44.39
N LEU A 72 29.93 36.00 43.48
CA LEU A 72 31.05 36.47 42.65
C LEU A 72 32.09 37.28 43.46
N VAL A 73 32.28 36.90 44.73
CA VAL A 73 33.10 37.57 45.74
C VAL A 73 33.95 36.51 46.43
N GLY A 74 35.20 36.85 46.74
CA GLY A 74 36.19 35.94 47.33
C GLY A 74 35.80 35.35 48.69
N PRO A 75 36.63 34.44 49.21
CA PRO A 75 36.38 33.73 50.46
C PRO A 75 36.09 34.70 51.62
N ARG A 76 35.05 34.38 52.39
CA ARG A 76 34.61 35.18 53.54
C ARG A 76 35.19 34.63 54.84
N ILE A 77 35.31 35.49 55.84
CA ILE A 77 35.62 35.11 57.22
C ILE A 77 34.29 35.02 57.97
N GLU A 78 33.98 33.83 58.50
CA GLU A 78 32.93 33.65 59.48
C GLU A 78 33.44 34.06 60.87
N TYR A 79 32.67 34.87 61.58
CA TYR A 79 32.96 35.32 62.94
C TYR A 79 31.90 34.75 63.90
N SER A 80 32.24 34.57 65.18
CA SER A 80 31.33 33.93 66.14
C SER A 80 30.00 34.70 66.26
N PRO A 81 28.82 34.03 66.24
CA PRO A 81 27.54 34.70 66.45
C PRO A 81 27.46 35.41 67.82
N ASP A 82 28.19 34.94 68.82
CA ASP A 82 28.29 35.55 70.15
C ASP A 82 28.95 36.94 70.13
N MET A 83 29.69 37.24 69.05
CA MET A 83 30.40 38.51 68.82
C MET A 83 29.66 39.39 67.79
N THR A 84 28.35 39.16 67.59
CA THR A 84 27.48 40.11 66.89
C THR A 84 27.42 41.44 67.67
N PRO A 85 27.42 42.61 67.01
CA PRO A 85 27.48 43.89 67.73
C PRO A 85 26.18 44.25 68.48
N PHE A 86 25.00 43.75 68.06
CA PHE A 86 23.70 44.14 68.65
C PHE A 86 22.60 43.02 68.66
N PRO A 87 22.90 41.75 68.98
CA PRO A 87 22.18 40.51 68.60
C PRO A 87 20.62 40.49 68.46
N THR A 88 20.11 39.84 67.38
CA THR A 88 18.67 39.64 67.00
C THR A 88 18.44 38.37 66.12
N ASP A 89 17.20 37.85 65.96
CA ASP A 89 16.88 36.49 65.43
C ASP A 89 16.18 36.36 64.02
N SER A 90 16.49 35.32 63.20
CA SER A 90 15.83 34.76 61.94
C SER A 90 16.24 35.25 60.47
N LYS A 91 15.71 34.69 59.31
CA LYS A 91 16.40 34.51 57.94
C LYS A 91 15.61 34.69 56.55
N ALA A 92 16.29 34.87 55.34
CA ALA A 92 15.94 35.23 53.86
C ALA A 92 15.11 34.26 52.93
N PRO A 93 14.74 34.25 51.54
CA PRO A 93 15.19 34.76 50.15
C PRO A 93 14.03 35.03 49.02
N HIS A 94 13.84 34.65 47.69
CA HIS A 94 14.48 34.27 46.34
C HIS A 94 13.47 34.42 45.08
N SER A 95 13.75 33.96 43.81
CA SER A 95 12.92 34.14 42.52
C SER A 95 13.08 33.13 41.28
N ASP A 96 12.51 33.40 40.05
CA ASP A 96 12.37 32.53 38.78
C ASP A 96 12.32 33.30 37.37
N PRO A 97 12.57 32.72 36.14
CA PRO A 97 12.78 33.44 34.83
C PRO A 97 11.99 33.01 33.53
N ARG A 98 11.82 33.90 32.50
CA ARG A 98 11.16 33.57 31.18
C ARG A 98 11.57 34.29 29.85
N ILE A 99 12.56 35.18 29.80
CA ILE A 99 12.60 36.25 28.75
C ILE A 99 13.12 35.88 27.32
N ARG A 100 13.85 34.78 27.10
CA ARG A 100 14.74 34.64 25.91
C ARG A 100 14.13 34.36 24.52
N MET A 101 12.91 33.85 24.40
CA MET A 101 12.43 33.20 23.15
C MET A 101 11.90 34.12 22.01
N LYS A 102 12.03 35.46 22.09
CA LYS A 102 11.27 36.38 21.22
C LYS A 102 12.01 37.05 20.05
N GLN A 103 13.31 36.80 19.83
CA GLN A 103 14.09 37.54 18.82
C GLN A 103 14.43 36.76 17.53
N GLU A 104 14.30 35.43 17.53
CA GLU A 104 14.85 34.55 16.49
C GLU A 104 13.95 34.41 15.24
N ILE A 105 12.68 34.82 15.33
CA ILE A 105 11.65 34.61 14.30
C ILE A 105 11.73 35.64 13.14
N THR A 106 12.36 36.80 13.37
CA THR A 106 12.21 37.97 12.49
C THR A 106 13.14 37.99 11.27
N GLU A 107 14.27 37.27 11.31
CA GLU A 107 15.34 37.43 10.29
C GLU A 107 15.12 36.61 9.00
N LEU A 108 14.29 35.55 9.04
CA LEU A 108 14.17 34.57 7.97
C LEU A 108 13.20 34.96 6.81
N GLN A 109 12.49 36.08 6.91
CA GLN A 109 11.42 36.42 5.95
C GLN A 109 11.88 37.20 4.69
N GLY A 110 13.17 37.56 4.59
CA GLY A 110 13.65 38.54 3.61
C GLY A 110 14.12 38.05 2.23
N THR A 111 14.28 36.75 2.01
CA THR A 111 15.09 36.21 0.89
C THR A 111 14.32 35.66 -0.32
N ASN A 112 12.99 35.68 -0.30
CA ASN A 112 12.18 34.73 -1.09
C ASN A 112 11.49 35.30 -2.36
N ILE A 113 12.03 36.36 -2.99
CA ILE A 113 11.30 37.15 -4.00
C ILE A 113 11.83 37.01 -5.45
N GLU A 114 13.11 36.71 -5.70
CA GLU A 114 13.70 36.87 -7.05
C GLU A 114 13.60 35.66 -8.01
N ARG A 115 12.94 34.54 -7.66
CA ARG A 115 12.88 33.33 -8.51
C ARG A 115 11.77 33.33 -9.58
N TYR A 116 10.93 34.37 -9.64
CA TYR A 116 9.56 34.27 -10.21
C TYR A 116 9.37 34.21 -11.73
N SER A 117 10.42 34.25 -12.58
CA SER A 117 10.22 34.34 -14.04
C SER A 117 10.46 33.05 -14.86
N VAL A 118 11.15 32.05 -14.32
CA VAL A 118 11.13 30.66 -14.88
C VAL A 118 10.03 29.83 -14.20
N LEU A 119 9.49 30.37 -13.09
CA LEU A 119 8.42 29.74 -12.34
C LEU A 119 7.16 29.55 -13.20
N GLU A 120 6.63 30.53 -13.91
CA GLU A 120 5.24 30.50 -14.45
C GLU A 120 4.78 29.21 -15.18
N ARG A 121 5.65 28.50 -15.92
CA ARG A 121 5.30 27.21 -16.57
C ARG A 121 5.88 25.95 -15.90
N SER A 122 6.74 26.13 -14.90
CA SER A 122 7.03 25.08 -13.91
C SER A 122 6.03 25.14 -12.74
N THR A 123 5.38 26.28 -12.48
CA THR A 123 4.44 26.47 -11.36
C THR A 123 3.13 25.76 -11.53
N GLU A 124 2.65 25.47 -12.74
CA GLU A 124 1.43 24.66 -12.89
C GLU A 124 1.71 23.22 -12.45
N LYS A 125 2.74 22.57 -13.00
CA LYS A 125 3.15 21.22 -12.58
C LYS A 125 3.74 21.15 -11.17
N MET A 126 4.42 22.20 -10.71
CA MET A 126 4.80 22.34 -9.30
C MET A 126 3.61 22.65 -8.40
N ALA A 127 2.50 23.25 -8.87
CA ALA A 127 1.29 23.45 -8.07
C ALA A 127 0.49 22.15 -7.97
N GLU A 128 0.43 21.35 -9.04
CA GLU A 128 -0.06 19.97 -8.96
C GLU A 128 0.75 19.16 -7.94
N CYS A 129 2.10 19.17 -8.04
CA CYS A 129 2.96 18.48 -7.08
C CYS A 129 2.89 19.07 -5.66
N LYS A 130 2.77 20.40 -5.50
CA LYS A 130 2.61 21.06 -4.20
C LYS A 130 1.25 20.76 -3.57
N GLY A 131 0.16 20.71 -4.36
CA GLY A 131 -1.15 20.34 -3.86
C GLY A 131 -1.16 18.90 -3.32
N ILE A 132 -0.55 17.96 -4.05
CA ILE A 132 -0.37 16.58 -3.57
C ILE A 132 0.53 16.56 -2.32
N ILE A 133 1.61 17.36 -2.27
CA ILE A 133 2.48 17.46 -1.08
C ILE A 133 1.80 18.15 0.12
N GLU A 134 0.91 19.13 -0.08
CA GLU A 134 0.14 19.78 0.99
C GLU A 134 -0.95 18.85 1.53
N LEU A 135 -1.60 18.05 0.68
CA LEU A 135 -2.48 16.95 1.11
C LEU A 135 -1.70 15.89 1.91
N ILE A 136 -0.53 15.45 1.42
CA ILE A 136 0.38 14.55 2.14
C ILE A 136 0.82 15.15 3.48
N ARG A 137 1.16 16.44 3.54
CA ARG A 137 1.57 17.10 4.78
C ARG A 137 0.42 17.29 5.76
N GLY A 138 -0.77 17.63 5.30
CA GLY A 138 -1.97 17.70 6.15
C GLY A 138 -2.24 16.35 6.83
N LEU A 139 -2.25 15.27 6.05
CA LEU A 139 -2.41 13.90 6.57
C LEU A 139 -1.23 13.47 7.47
N SER A 140 0.01 13.90 7.19
CA SER A 140 1.18 13.64 8.05
C SER A 140 1.11 14.39 9.38
N GLU A 141 0.70 15.66 9.39
CA GLU A 141 0.63 16.49 10.60
C GLU A 141 -0.59 16.16 11.47
N GLU A 142 -1.74 15.80 10.87
CA GLU A 142 -2.96 15.43 11.60
C GLU A 142 -2.86 14.04 12.26
N TYR A 143 -2.27 13.05 11.56
CA TYR A 143 -2.16 11.66 12.03
C TYR A 143 -0.74 11.26 12.48
N ASN A 144 0.22 12.20 12.49
CA ASN A 144 1.61 12.01 12.93
C ASN A 144 2.30 10.81 12.23
N ILE A 145 2.08 10.66 10.92
CA ILE A 145 2.66 9.58 10.11
C ILE A 145 4.08 9.98 9.67
N ASP A 146 5.04 9.07 9.90
CA ASP A 146 6.45 9.23 9.51
C ASP A 146 6.61 8.97 7.99
N VAL A 147 6.88 10.03 7.23
CA VAL A 147 6.96 10.00 5.77
C VAL A 147 8.41 10.19 5.33
N ASN A 148 8.82 9.59 4.21
CA ASN A 148 10.16 9.76 3.66
C ASN A 148 10.43 11.23 3.28
N GLN A 149 10.99 11.99 4.21
CA GLN A 149 11.28 13.42 4.08
C GLN A 149 12.12 13.73 2.85
N GLU A 150 13.01 12.84 2.41
CA GLU A 150 13.83 13.06 1.22
C GLU A 150 12.98 13.22 -0.06
N LEU A 151 11.81 12.56 -0.17
CA LEU A 151 10.90 12.71 -1.31
C LEU A 151 10.00 13.95 -1.23
N ILE A 152 9.77 14.48 -0.03
CA ILE A 152 8.94 15.69 0.21
C ILE A 152 9.79 16.96 0.18
N GLU A 153 10.97 16.94 0.80
CA GLU A 153 11.83 18.09 1.03
C GLU A 153 12.87 18.32 -0.06
N ALA A 154 13.16 17.32 -0.92
CA ALA A 154 13.96 17.54 -2.12
C ALA A 154 13.35 18.69 -2.96
N PRO A 155 14.14 19.66 -3.45
CA PRO A 155 13.58 20.83 -4.12
C PRO A 155 12.70 20.47 -5.32
N LEU A 156 11.45 20.95 -5.32
CA LEU A 156 10.66 21.05 -6.56
C LEU A 156 11.18 22.20 -7.45
N GLU A 157 11.73 23.25 -6.83
CA GLU A 157 12.31 24.39 -7.53
C GLU A 157 13.62 24.01 -8.23
N GLY A 158 13.59 24.04 -9.56
CA GLY A 158 14.74 23.74 -10.43
C GLY A 158 14.68 22.38 -11.12
N ALA A 159 13.70 21.53 -10.80
CA ALA A 159 13.44 20.29 -11.53
C ALA A 159 12.96 20.57 -12.97
N THR A 160 13.34 19.71 -13.92
CA THR A 160 12.82 19.76 -15.29
C THR A 160 11.38 19.23 -15.36
N LEU A 161 10.66 19.54 -16.43
CA LEU A 161 9.26 19.12 -16.62
C LEU A 161 9.10 17.58 -16.54
N VAL A 162 10.04 16.82 -17.11
CA VAL A 162 10.03 15.34 -17.08
C VAL A 162 10.30 14.80 -15.67
N GLU A 163 11.14 15.46 -14.88
CA GLU A 163 11.37 15.11 -13.48
C GLU A 163 10.16 15.45 -12.60
N LEU A 164 9.44 16.53 -12.90
CA LEU A 164 8.17 16.86 -12.25
C LEU A 164 7.07 15.83 -12.58
N GLU A 165 6.96 15.36 -13.83
CA GLU A 165 6.00 14.32 -14.23
C GLU A 165 6.29 12.96 -13.57
N LEU A 166 7.56 12.53 -13.55
CA LEU A 166 7.97 11.32 -12.84
C LEU A 166 7.74 11.42 -11.32
N ARG A 167 7.98 12.61 -10.74
CA ARG A 167 7.74 12.86 -9.31
C ARG A 167 6.25 12.98 -8.97
N GLN A 168 5.42 13.49 -9.88
CA GLN A 168 3.96 13.49 -9.73
C GLN A 168 3.42 12.06 -9.58
N ALA A 169 3.89 11.12 -10.39
CA ALA A 169 3.51 9.71 -10.26
C ALA A 169 3.90 9.10 -8.91
N ALA A 170 5.15 9.32 -8.46
CA ALA A 170 5.63 8.83 -7.16
C ALA A 170 4.93 9.49 -5.95
N LEU A 171 4.54 10.76 -6.06
CA LEU A 171 3.77 11.46 -5.04
C LEU A 171 2.32 10.97 -4.96
N LEU A 172 1.69 10.63 -6.09
CA LEU A 172 0.36 10.01 -6.09
C LEU A 172 0.38 8.62 -5.44
N GLU A 173 1.38 7.77 -5.75
CA GLU A 173 1.54 6.46 -5.10
C GLU A 173 1.73 6.60 -3.58
N LEU A 174 2.44 7.64 -3.12
CA LEU A 174 2.62 7.92 -1.70
C LEU A 174 1.36 8.50 -1.05
N TYR A 175 0.62 9.38 -1.72
CA TYR A 175 -0.67 9.90 -1.25
C TYR A 175 -1.70 8.78 -1.10
N ASP A 176 -1.89 7.94 -2.12
CA ASP A 176 -2.83 6.81 -2.10
C ASP A 176 -2.53 5.88 -0.90
N ARG A 177 -1.24 5.61 -0.65
CA ARG A 177 -0.78 4.81 0.49
C ARG A 177 -0.98 5.50 1.84
N MET A 178 -0.86 6.82 1.91
CA MET A 178 -1.10 7.57 3.14
C MET A 178 -2.59 7.71 3.46
N TYR A 179 -3.45 7.95 2.46
CA TYR A 179 -4.90 7.98 2.64
C TYR A 179 -5.39 6.65 3.22
N GLN A 180 -4.88 5.51 2.72
CA GLN A 180 -5.12 4.20 3.30
C GLN A 180 -4.67 4.07 4.76
N LEU A 181 -3.48 4.59 5.13
CA LEU A 181 -2.99 4.53 6.52
C LEU A 181 -3.79 5.44 7.47
N THR A 182 -4.22 6.63 7.02
CA THR A 182 -5.11 7.50 7.81
C THR A 182 -6.52 6.91 7.93
N PHE A 183 -6.97 6.20 6.91
CA PHE A 183 -8.24 5.46 6.92
C PHE A 183 -8.20 4.27 7.90
N GLU A 184 -7.07 3.55 7.93
CA GLU A 184 -6.85 2.50 8.93
C GLU A 184 -6.78 3.09 10.35
N ASP A 185 -6.07 4.19 10.61
CA ASP A 185 -5.98 4.78 11.95
C ASP A 185 -7.30 5.43 12.43
N THR A 186 -8.09 6.05 11.54
CA THR A 186 -9.45 6.51 11.88
C THR A 186 -10.37 5.34 12.24
N ILE A 187 -10.32 4.23 11.49
CA ILE A 187 -11.05 3.00 11.86
C ILE A 187 -10.53 2.42 13.20
N GLN A 188 -9.22 2.40 13.44
CA GLN A 188 -8.65 1.89 14.69
C GLN A 188 -8.98 2.78 15.89
N THR A 189 -9.01 4.10 15.73
CA THR A 189 -9.38 5.04 16.80
C THR A 189 -10.88 5.02 17.09
N ILE A 190 -11.75 4.80 16.10
CA ILE A 190 -13.18 4.53 16.33
C ILE A 190 -13.37 3.19 17.05
N ARG A 191 -12.77 2.10 16.57
CA ARG A 191 -12.79 0.78 17.24
C ARG A 191 -12.22 0.82 18.66
N LYS A 192 -11.18 1.63 18.89
CA LYS A 192 -10.60 1.81 20.21
C LYS A 192 -11.53 2.57 21.14
N ARG A 193 -12.25 3.60 20.65
CA ARG A 193 -13.33 4.24 21.43
C ARG A 193 -14.46 3.26 21.73
N GLU A 194 -14.84 2.43 20.76
CA GLU A 194 -15.85 1.37 20.93
C GLU A 194 -15.44 0.37 22.04
N LEU A 195 -14.19 -0.08 22.05
CA LEU A 195 -13.63 -0.96 23.09
C LEU A 195 -13.47 -0.26 24.45
N ASP A 196 -12.89 0.95 24.49
CA ASP A 196 -12.73 1.76 25.71
C ASP A 196 -14.10 2.07 26.37
N TYR A 197 -15.19 2.18 25.57
CA TYR A 197 -16.56 2.33 26.07
C TYR A 197 -17.21 1.00 26.51
N GLN A 198 -16.89 -0.15 25.91
CA GLN A 198 -17.37 -1.46 26.37
C GLN A 198 -16.81 -1.82 27.77
N GLU A 199 -15.65 -1.30 28.15
CA GLU A 199 -14.99 -1.56 29.44
C GLU A 199 -15.62 -0.81 30.65
N HIS A 200 -16.48 0.19 30.43
CA HIS A 200 -16.99 1.07 31.51
C HIS A 200 -18.52 1.09 31.64
N GLN A 201 -19.07 0.08 32.35
CA GLN A 201 -20.52 -0.04 32.60
C GLN A 201 -20.98 0.67 33.89
N GLU A 202 -21.78 1.75 33.78
CA GLU A 202 -22.67 2.21 34.86
C GLU A 202 -24.13 2.41 34.39
N LYS A 203 -25.06 2.05 35.27
CA LYS A 203 -26.42 1.62 34.90
C LYS A 203 -27.45 2.73 34.61
N SER A 204 -26.99 3.97 34.39
CA SER A 204 -27.85 5.13 34.10
C SER A 204 -27.52 5.84 32.78
N ALA A 205 -26.48 5.41 32.05
CA ALA A 205 -26.06 6.05 30.79
C ALA A 205 -26.61 5.35 29.53
N LYS A 206 -27.27 4.19 29.68
CA LYS A 206 -27.48 3.24 28.58
C LYS A 206 -28.19 3.80 27.35
N GLU A 207 -29.29 4.53 27.49
CA GLU A 207 -30.01 5.10 26.32
C GLU A 207 -29.19 6.16 25.56
N LYS A 208 -28.20 6.80 26.22
CA LYS A 208 -27.26 7.70 25.55
C LYS A 208 -26.09 6.96 24.93
N ILE A 209 -25.57 5.94 25.62
CA ILE A 209 -24.51 5.06 25.09
C ILE A 209 -25.02 4.34 23.84
N ASP A 210 -26.18 3.70 23.89
CA ASP A 210 -26.76 2.99 22.74
C ASP A 210 -26.92 3.94 21.52
N ALA A 211 -27.27 5.22 21.74
CA ALA A 211 -27.36 6.23 20.68
C ALA A 211 -25.99 6.75 20.18
N GLU A 212 -25.00 6.93 21.07
CA GLU A 212 -23.65 7.38 20.74
C GLU A 212 -22.86 6.27 20.02
N THR A 213 -23.00 5.01 20.45
CA THR A 213 -22.50 3.82 19.76
C THR A 213 -23.17 3.61 18.41
N GLN A 214 -24.50 3.83 18.30
CA GLN A 214 -25.18 3.77 17.00
C GLN A 214 -24.66 4.87 16.05
N GLY A 215 -24.45 6.10 16.54
CA GLY A 215 -23.84 7.19 15.76
C GLY A 215 -22.42 6.87 15.28
N LEU A 216 -21.56 6.34 16.16
CA LEU A 216 -20.21 5.90 15.79
C LEU A 216 -20.21 4.76 14.79
N SER A 217 -21.17 3.81 14.90
CA SER A 217 -21.35 2.73 13.92
C SER A 217 -21.76 3.29 12.55
N THR A 218 -22.68 4.26 12.49
CA THR A 218 -23.08 4.91 11.22
C THR A 218 -21.90 5.67 10.60
N GLN A 219 -21.10 6.38 11.38
CA GLN A 219 -19.88 7.04 10.88
C GLN A 219 -18.85 6.04 10.33
N LEU A 220 -18.64 4.92 11.02
CA LEU A 220 -17.75 3.84 10.57
C LEU A 220 -18.22 3.21 9.24
N GLU A 221 -19.54 3.13 9.04
CA GLU A 221 -20.17 2.55 7.84
C GLU A 221 -20.13 3.53 6.65
N GLN A 222 -20.36 4.82 6.89
CA GLN A 222 -20.14 5.89 5.89
C GLN A 222 -18.69 5.96 5.43
N LEU A 223 -17.73 5.91 6.35
CA LEU A 223 -16.30 5.90 6.03
C LEU A 223 -15.92 4.70 5.14
N ARG A 224 -16.39 3.49 5.43
CA ARG A 224 -16.16 2.31 4.57
C ARG A 224 -16.67 2.51 3.16
N ARG A 225 -17.82 3.17 2.98
CA ARG A 225 -18.39 3.43 1.67
C ARG A 225 -17.66 4.54 0.91
N GLU A 226 -17.05 5.52 1.62
CA GLU A 226 -16.11 6.46 1.00
C GLU A 226 -14.89 5.73 0.42
N GLU A 227 -14.31 4.78 1.17
CA GLU A 227 -13.16 3.99 0.69
C GLU A 227 -13.52 3.04 -0.47
N GLU A 228 -14.69 2.40 -0.40
CA GLU A 228 -15.19 1.50 -1.45
C GLU A 228 -15.39 2.26 -2.76
N LEU A 229 -16.12 3.38 -2.75
CA LEU A 229 -16.33 4.23 -3.92
C LEU A 229 -15.02 4.85 -4.44
N TYR A 230 -14.09 5.23 -3.56
CA TYR A 230 -12.75 5.69 -3.98
C TYR A 230 -11.99 4.59 -4.75
N ARG A 231 -12.04 3.34 -4.26
CA ARG A 231 -11.42 2.17 -4.93
C ARG A 231 -12.09 1.87 -6.27
N GLU A 232 -13.42 1.95 -6.36
CA GLU A 232 -14.16 1.76 -7.60
C GLU A 232 -13.80 2.82 -8.65
N ILE A 233 -13.84 4.11 -8.31
CA ILE A 233 -13.41 5.22 -9.19
C ILE A 233 -11.99 5.00 -9.72
N ARG A 234 -11.05 4.61 -8.86
CA ARG A 234 -9.64 4.36 -9.22
C ARG A 234 -9.48 3.13 -10.13
N SER A 235 -10.38 2.16 -10.04
CA SER A 235 -10.37 0.92 -10.84
C SER A 235 -11.07 1.03 -12.21
N ALA A 236 -11.88 2.09 -12.40
CA ALA A 236 -12.74 2.25 -13.57
C ALA A 236 -11.96 2.27 -14.89
N GLN A 237 -12.46 1.53 -15.88
CA GLN A 237 -11.86 1.44 -17.23
C GLN A 237 -12.74 2.06 -18.33
N THR A 238 -14.02 2.33 -18.02
CA THR A 238 -15.02 2.92 -18.93
C THR A 238 -15.74 4.08 -18.24
N VAL A 239 -16.29 5.00 -19.04
CA VAL A 239 -17.09 6.14 -18.54
C VAL A 239 -18.40 5.63 -17.93
N ASP A 240 -19.08 4.71 -18.61
CA ASP A 240 -20.35 4.10 -18.19
C ASP A 240 -20.28 3.50 -16.78
N TYR A 241 -19.14 2.92 -16.40
CA TYR A 241 -18.96 2.36 -15.05
C TYR A 241 -18.82 3.47 -14.00
N LEU A 242 -18.09 4.55 -14.26
CA LEU A 242 -18.06 5.73 -13.38
C LEU A 242 -19.46 6.35 -13.23
N GLU A 243 -20.18 6.54 -14.33
CA GLU A 243 -21.53 7.14 -14.31
C GLU A 243 -22.59 6.23 -13.65
N SER A 244 -22.26 4.94 -13.42
CA SER A 244 -23.11 3.99 -12.68
C SER A 244 -22.90 3.99 -11.16
N LEU A 245 -21.88 4.70 -10.64
CA LEU A 245 -21.56 4.72 -9.20
C LEU A 245 -22.57 5.55 -8.41
N ASP A 246 -23.12 4.98 -7.34
CA ASP A 246 -24.16 5.62 -6.52
C ASP A 246 -23.57 6.35 -5.30
N PHE A 247 -23.53 7.68 -5.39
CA PHE A 247 -23.08 8.59 -4.35
C PHE A 247 -24.19 9.00 -3.35
N SER A 248 -25.43 8.50 -3.48
CA SER A 248 -26.60 9.00 -2.74
C SER A 248 -26.65 8.65 -1.25
N GLU A 249 -25.82 7.70 -0.79
CA GLU A 249 -25.72 7.28 0.61
C GLU A 249 -24.53 7.91 1.38
N LEU A 250 -23.78 8.82 0.76
CA LEU A 250 -22.70 9.58 1.39
C LEU A 250 -23.19 10.85 2.11
N ASP A 251 -22.37 11.40 3.00
CA ASP A 251 -22.57 12.72 3.60
C ASP A 251 -22.04 13.86 2.71
N GLU A 252 -22.37 15.11 3.06
CA GLU A 252 -21.94 16.29 2.27
C GLU A 252 -20.41 16.45 2.27
N GLU A 253 -19.71 16.05 3.33
CA GLU A 253 -18.25 16.17 3.41
C GLU A 253 -17.53 15.08 2.58
N GLY A 254 -17.91 13.80 2.71
CA GLY A 254 -17.36 12.71 1.91
C GLY A 254 -17.67 12.83 0.42
N SER A 255 -18.89 13.26 0.08
CA SER A 255 -19.28 13.59 -1.30
C SER A 255 -18.40 14.71 -1.88
N THR A 256 -18.12 15.76 -1.10
CA THR A 256 -17.24 16.86 -1.52
C THR A 256 -15.79 16.41 -1.74
N ARG A 257 -15.27 15.49 -0.90
CA ARG A 257 -13.92 14.89 -1.08
C ARG A 257 -13.84 14.03 -2.35
N LEU A 258 -14.77 13.08 -2.52
CA LEU A 258 -14.79 12.15 -3.65
C LEU A 258 -15.01 12.85 -5.00
N LYS A 259 -15.80 13.92 -5.04
CA LYS A 259 -16.16 14.62 -6.27
C LYS A 259 -14.95 15.12 -7.07
N ALA A 260 -13.92 15.64 -6.41
CA ALA A 260 -12.69 16.09 -7.09
C ALA A 260 -11.93 14.94 -7.77
N HIS A 261 -11.95 13.75 -7.17
CA HIS A 261 -11.39 12.53 -7.78
C HIS A 261 -12.27 12.04 -8.94
N TYR A 262 -13.60 12.02 -8.76
CA TYR A 262 -14.55 11.63 -9.81
C TYR A 262 -14.39 12.47 -11.08
N GLU A 263 -14.40 13.80 -10.96
CA GLU A 263 -14.30 14.73 -12.10
C GLU A 263 -12.98 14.55 -12.88
N PHE A 264 -11.87 14.26 -12.18
CA PHE A 264 -10.57 13.96 -12.80
C PHE A 264 -10.57 12.64 -13.58
N TYR A 265 -11.06 11.55 -13.00
CA TYR A 265 -11.08 10.24 -13.68
C TYR A 265 -12.10 10.22 -14.83
N HIS A 266 -13.26 10.87 -14.67
CA HIS A 266 -14.28 11.00 -15.72
C HIS A 266 -13.75 11.77 -16.95
N SER A 267 -13.11 12.91 -16.74
CA SER A 267 -12.49 13.69 -17.82
C SER A 267 -11.40 12.91 -18.55
N ARG A 268 -10.64 12.06 -17.84
CA ARG A 268 -9.58 11.23 -18.43
C ARG A 268 -10.12 10.06 -19.24
N LEU A 269 -11.17 9.39 -18.78
CA LEU A 269 -11.76 8.25 -19.49
C LEU A 269 -12.63 8.69 -20.68
N SER A 270 -13.30 9.83 -20.61
CA SER A 270 -14.09 10.37 -21.73
C SER A 270 -13.21 10.80 -22.92
N GLU A 271 -12.06 11.44 -22.67
CA GLU A 271 -11.10 11.75 -23.74
C GLU A 271 -10.54 10.47 -24.40
N LYS A 272 -10.24 9.43 -23.61
CA LYS A 272 -9.80 8.12 -24.13
C LYS A 272 -10.89 7.47 -25.00
N ALA A 273 -12.13 7.42 -24.50
CA ALA A 273 -13.25 6.80 -25.21
C ALA A 273 -13.54 7.49 -26.55
N ARG A 274 -13.43 8.83 -26.62
CA ARG A 274 -13.59 9.57 -27.87
C ARG A 274 -12.53 9.17 -28.91
N ILE A 275 -11.26 9.08 -28.50
CA ILE A 275 -10.14 8.69 -29.39
C ILE A 275 -10.29 7.24 -29.89
N GLU A 276 -10.75 6.32 -29.04
CA GLU A 276 -11.02 4.94 -29.45
C GLU A 276 -12.19 4.85 -30.44
N PHE A 277 -13.28 5.60 -30.20
CA PHE A 277 -14.41 5.70 -31.12
C PHE A 277 -14.04 6.31 -32.49
N GLU A 278 -13.30 7.42 -32.50
CA GLU A 278 -12.77 8.05 -33.74
C GLU A 278 -11.95 7.03 -34.57
N ALA A 279 -11.13 6.20 -33.92
CA ALA A 279 -10.30 5.20 -34.59
C ALA A 279 -11.10 4.02 -35.16
N GLU A 280 -12.13 3.52 -34.46
CA GLU A 280 -12.97 2.43 -34.96
C GLU A 280 -13.86 2.89 -36.13
N LEU A 281 -14.44 4.09 -36.04
CA LEU A 281 -15.29 4.67 -37.08
C LEU A 281 -14.51 4.92 -38.38
N TYR A 282 -13.27 5.42 -38.29
CA TYR A 282 -12.37 5.57 -39.44
C TYR A 282 -12.01 4.21 -40.09
N ARG A 283 -11.82 3.14 -39.30
CA ARG A 283 -11.59 1.79 -39.85
C ARG A 283 -12.84 1.28 -40.56
N HIS A 284 -14.02 1.40 -39.93
CA HIS A 284 -15.29 0.97 -40.50
C HIS A 284 -15.56 1.60 -41.88
N PHE A 285 -15.39 2.93 -42.02
CA PHE A 285 -15.52 3.59 -43.31
C PHE A 285 -14.45 3.16 -44.33
N THR A 286 -13.21 2.89 -43.89
CA THR A 286 -12.15 2.37 -44.78
C THR A 286 -12.52 0.98 -45.34
N ASP A 287 -13.03 0.09 -44.50
CA ASP A 287 -13.46 -1.26 -44.88
C ASP A 287 -14.67 -1.18 -45.85
N MET A 288 -15.68 -0.34 -45.56
CA MET A 288 -16.84 -0.11 -46.45
C MET A 288 -16.46 0.44 -47.84
N ILE A 289 -15.45 1.31 -47.93
CA ILE A 289 -14.94 1.82 -49.22
C ILE A 289 -14.24 0.70 -50.02
N HIS A 290 -13.62 -0.27 -49.34
CA HIS A 290 -12.93 -1.37 -50.02
C HIS A 290 -13.92 -2.40 -50.59
N ASP A 291 -14.89 -2.79 -49.77
CA ASP A 291 -15.79 -3.92 -50.07
C ASP A 291 -16.94 -3.55 -51.02
N SER A 292 -17.37 -2.28 -51.10
CA SER A 292 -18.47 -1.91 -52.00
C SER A 292 -18.09 -2.06 -53.48
N GLU A 293 -18.94 -2.77 -54.23
CA GLU A 293 -18.84 -2.96 -55.68
C GLU A 293 -19.70 -1.96 -56.47
N SER A 294 -20.48 -1.10 -55.79
CA SER A 294 -21.46 -0.21 -56.40
C SER A 294 -21.01 1.25 -56.41
N GLN A 295 -21.04 1.87 -57.59
CA GLN A 295 -20.71 3.28 -57.76
C GLN A 295 -21.68 4.21 -57.00
N GLU A 296 -22.98 3.90 -57.01
CA GLU A 296 -24.00 4.72 -56.35
C GLU A 296 -23.90 4.65 -54.81
N GLU A 297 -23.53 3.49 -54.24
CA GLU A 297 -23.31 3.35 -52.80
C GLU A 297 -22.14 4.20 -52.32
N LEU A 298 -21.00 4.15 -53.04
CA LEU A 298 -19.82 4.95 -52.73
C LEU A 298 -20.11 6.46 -52.85
N GLN A 299 -20.82 6.89 -53.90
CA GLN A 299 -21.16 8.30 -54.09
C GLN A 299 -22.11 8.84 -53.02
N ASN A 300 -23.05 8.02 -52.53
CA ASN A 300 -23.99 8.42 -51.47
C ASN A 300 -23.45 8.24 -50.04
N MET A 301 -22.26 7.65 -49.87
CA MET A 301 -21.62 7.47 -48.56
C MET A 301 -21.26 8.85 -47.95
N VAL A 302 -21.60 9.06 -46.67
CA VAL A 302 -21.31 10.29 -45.92
C VAL A 302 -20.41 9.93 -44.74
N PHE A 303 -19.36 10.70 -44.51
CA PHE A 303 -18.44 10.54 -43.39
C PHE A 303 -18.70 11.67 -42.39
N GLU A 304 -19.16 11.31 -41.19
CA GLU A 304 -19.47 12.24 -40.09
C GLU A 304 -18.64 11.88 -38.84
N ASP A 305 -18.64 12.76 -37.84
CA ASP A 305 -18.00 12.58 -36.52
C ASP A 305 -16.49 12.22 -36.49
N LEU A 306 -15.74 12.52 -37.57
CA LEU A 306 -14.27 12.36 -37.64
C LEU A 306 -13.51 13.69 -37.79
N PRO A 307 -12.25 13.77 -37.33
CA PRO A 307 -11.35 14.90 -37.60
C PRO A 307 -11.18 15.19 -39.10
N VAL A 308 -11.13 16.47 -39.47
CA VAL A 308 -11.09 16.96 -40.87
C VAL A 308 -10.02 16.28 -41.74
N ALA A 309 -8.85 15.97 -41.18
CA ALA A 309 -7.77 15.31 -41.91
C ALA A 309 -8.10 13.85 -42.31
N GLN A 310 -8.84 13.13 -41.47
CA GLN A 310 -9.29 11.76 -41.75
C GLN A 310 -10.42 11.76 -42.78
N LEU A 311 -11.36 12.69 -42.69
CA LEU A 311 -12.42 12.89 -43.69
C LEU A 311 -11.84 13.07 -45.10
N THR A 312 -10.81 13.94 -45.25
CA THR A 312 -10.15 14.15 -46.55
C THR A 312 -9.44 12.90 -47.10
N GLU A 313 -8.95 12.01 -46.23
CA GLU A 313 -8.30 10.78 -46.68
C GLU A 313 -9.31 9.71 -47.11
N LEU A 314 -10.44 9.59 -46.41
CA LEU A 314 -11.55 8.73 -46.80
C LEU A 314 -12.14 9.16 -48.15
N ASP A 315 -12.30 10.47 -48.38
CA ASP A 315 -12.68 11.03 -49.68
C ASP A 315 -11.70 10.67 -50.80
N GLU A 316 -10.39 10.78 -50.55
CA GLU A 316 -9.38 10.35 -51.53
C GLU A 316 -9.46 8.86 -51.85
N ARG A 317 -9.70 7.99 -50.85
CA ARG A 317 -9.85 6.54 -51.05
C ARG A 317 -11.12 6.21 -51.83
N ARG A 318 -12.25 6.82 -51.47
CA ARG A 318 -13.53 6.70 -52.18
C ARG A 318 -13.38 7.04 -53.66
N ASN A 319 -12.81 8.20 -53.98
CA ASN A 319 -12.67 8.64 -55.37
C ASN A 319 -11.78 7.69 -56.19
N LYS A 320 -10.72 7.12 -55.58
CA LYS A 320 -9.86 6.12 -56.23
C LYS A 320 -10.60 4.79 -56.51
N ARG A 321 -11.51 4.36 -55.61
CA ARG A 321 -12.35 3.16 -55.82
C ARG A 321 -13.38 3.38 -56.94
N ILE A 322 -14.05 4.54 -56.97
CA ILE A 322 -15.04 4.87 -58.01
C ILE A 322 -14.41 4.78 -59.42
N ILE A 323 -13.25 5.41 -59.62
CA ILE A 323 -12.52 5.39 -60.90
C ILE A 323 -12.14 3.96 -61.34
N ALA A 324 -11.84 3.07 -60.39
CA ALA A 324 -11.52 1.67 -60.67
C ALA A 324 -12.76 0.84 -61.08
N LEU A 325 -13.94 1.18 -60.54
CA LEU A 325 -15.21 0.56 -60.94
C LEU A 325 -15.65 1.05 -62.33
N ASP A 326 -15.62 2.36 -62.61
CA ASP A 326 -15.92 2.94 -63.94
C ASP A 326 -15.13 2.25 -65.07
N ALA A 327 -13.84 1.99 -64.85
CA ALA A 327 -12.96 1.33 -65.82
C ALA A 327 -13.30 -0.15 -66.06
N LYS A 328 -13.86 -0.85 -65.07
CA LYS A 328 -14.37 -2.22 -65.21
C LYS A 328 -15.69 -2.22 -65.97
N ASP A 329 -16.63 -1.37 -65.52
CA ASP A 329 -17.97 -1.23 -66.05
C ASP A 329 -18.00 -0.89 -67.55
N GLN A 330 -17.07 -0.05 -68.02
CA GLN A 330 -16.94 0.28 -69.44
C GLN A 330 -16.46 -0.92 -70.27
N LYS A 331 -15.50 -1.70 -69.74
CA LYS A 331 -14.99 -2.91 -70.42
C LYS A 331 -16.05 -3.99 -70.52
N ASP A 332 -16.76 -4.27 -69.41
CA ASP A 332 -17.79 -5.32 -69.36
C ASP A 332 -18.95 -4.99 -70.33
N LYS A 333 -19.23 -3.70 -70.60
CA LYS A 333 -20.18 -3.24 -71.63
C LYS A 333 -19.67 -3.42 -73.06
N GLU A 334 -18.39 -3.17 -73.34
CA GLU A 334 -17.77 -3.41 -74.65
C GLU A 334 -17.72 -4.91 -75.00
N ASP A 335 -17.32 -5.76 -74.04
CA ASP A 335 -17.27 -7.21 -74.21
C ASP A 335 -18.67 -7.82 -74.40
N ALA A 336 -19.65 -7.41 -73.59
CA ALA A 336 -21.05 -7.85 -73.76
C ALA A 336 -21.65 -7.42 -75.12
N ARG A 337 -21.27 -6.23 -75.62
CA ARG A 337 -21.74 -5.73 -76.92
C ARG A 337 -21.09 -6.49 -78.09
N ALA A 338 -19.85 -6.94 -77.95
CA ALA A 338 -19.19 -7.79 -78.93
C ALA A 338 -19.89 -9.16 -79.06
N GLU A 339 -20.21 -9.81 -77.94
CA GLU A 339 -20.92 -11.09 -77.94
C GLU A 339 -22.39 -10.97 -78.40
N GLU A 340 -23.09 -9.86 -78.13
CA GLU A 340 -24.42 -9.60 -78.72
C GLU A 340 -24.36 -9.56 -80.26
N ILE A 341 -23.38 -8.87 -80.82
CA ILE A 341 -23.19 -8.75 -82.28
C ILE A 341 -22.76 -10.10 -82.88
N ARG A 342 -21.88 -10.83 -82.18
CA ARG A 342 -21.44 -12.18 -82.55
C ARG A 342 -22.60 -13.16 -82.63
N LEU A 343 -23.40 -13.27 -81.56
CA LEU A 343 -24.61 -14.09 -81.51
C LEU A 343 -25.61 -13.70 -82.60
N GLY A 344 -25.74 -12.41 -82.91
CA GLY A 344 -26.53 -11.92 -84.04
C GLY A 344 -26.04 -12.46 -85.39
N ILE A 345 -24.72 -12.48 -85.62
CA ILE A 345 -24.10 -13.02 -86.85
C ILE A 345 -24.28 -14.54 -86.92
N GLU A 346 -23.93 -15.26 -85.85
CA GLU A 346 -23.97 -16.73 -85.78
C GLU A 346 -25.39 -17.32 -85.81
N SER A 347 -26.43 -16.54 -85.44
CA SER A 347 -27.84 -17.00 -85.43
C SER A 347 -28.67 -16.62 -86.66
N ALA A 348 -28.12 -15.89 -87.63
CA ALA A 348 -28.81 -15.56 -88.88
C ALA A 348 -29.09 -16.84 -89.70
N LYS A 349 -30.33 -17.02 -90.18
CA LYS A 349 -30.78 -18.28 -90.82
C LYS A 349 -30.89 -18.19 -92.34
N SER A 350 -30.60 -17.03 -92.90
CA SER A 350 -30.53 -16.78 -94.32
C SER A 350 -29.58 -15.63 -94.62
N SER A 351 -29.03 -15.65 -95.83
CA SER A 351 -28.17 -14.57 -96.35
C SER A 351 -28.82 -13.17 -96.24
N SER A 352 -30.16 -13.10 -96.32
CA SER A 352 -30.97 -11.87 -96.30
C SER A 352 -31.32 -11.35 -94.89
N GLU A 353 -31.02 -12.11 -93.83
CA GLU A 353 -31.12 -11.68 -92.44
C GLU A 353 -29.79 -11.11 -91.96
N LEU A 354 -28.68 -11.77 -92.30
CA LEU A 354 -27.32 -11.37 -91.92
C LEU A 354 -26.96 -9.98 -92.45
N ASP A 355 -27.29 -9.67 -93.72
CA ASP A 355 -27.05 -8.38 -94.39
C ASP A 355 -27.72 -7.15 -93.73
N ARG A 356 -28.42 -7.32 -92.60
CA ARG A 356 -29.07 -6.25 -91.82
C ARG A 356 -28.30 -5.81 -90.59
N ILE A 357 -27.34 -6.60 -90.12
CA ILE A 357 -26.60 -6.36 -88.87
C ILE A 357 -25.52 -5.30 -89.09
N ARG A 358 -25.23 -4.47 -88.08
CA ARG A 358 -24.16 -3.47 -88.11
C ARG A 358 -23.24 -3.64 -86.91
N ILE A 359 -21.95 -3.79 -87.18
CA ILE A 359 -20.89 -3.82 -86.15
C ILE A 359 -20.58 -2.38 -85.75
N SER A 360 -20.71 -2.07 -84.45
CA SER A 360 -20.43 -0.76 -83.86
C SER A 360 -20.57 -0.80 -82.33
N GLY A 361 -19.68 -0.10 -81.61
CA GLY A 361 -19.72 0.00 -80.15
C GLY A 361 -18.96 -1.12 -79.42
N VAL A 362 -17.88 -1.59 -80.01
CA VAL A 362 -16.94 -2.60 -79.49
C VAL A 362 -15.52 -2.05 -79.59
N ASN A 363 -14.53 -2.68 -78.94
CA ASN A 363 -13.15 -2.19 -79.02
C ASN A 363 -12.53 -2.40 -80.43
N PRO A 364 -11.43 -1.71 -80.79
CA PRO A 364 -10.88 -1.75 -82.15
C PRO A 364 -10.46 -3.14 -82.63
N THR A 365 -10.02 -4.03 -81.73
CA THR A 365 -9.67 -5.42 -82.06
C THR A 365 -10.91 -6.30 -82.27
N GLN A 366 -11.96 -6.10 -81.47
CA GLN A 366 -13.24 -6.81 -81.61
C GLN A 366 -13.98 -6.44 -82.91
N ASP A 367 -13.90 -5.18 -83.35
CA ASP A 367 -14.51 -4.73 -84.62
C ASP A 367 -13.91 -5.42 -85.85
N GLU A 368 -12.62 -5.80 -85.81
CA GLU A 368 -11.93 -6.51 -86.89
C GLU A 368 -12.29 -8.00 -86.90
N GLU A 369 -12.24 -8.69 -85.75
CA GLU A 369 -12.66 -10.10 -85.61
C GLU A 369 -14.12 -10.34 -86.04
N LEU A 370 -15.05 -9.46 -85.64
CA LEU A 370 -16.47 -9.58 -86.01
C LEU A 370 -16.73 -9.39 -87.51
N ARG A 371 -15.86 -8.64 -88.23
CA ARG A 371 -15.98 -8.46 -89.70
C ARG A 371 -15.59 -9.71 -90.47
N GLU A 372 -14.54 -10.42 -90.04
CA GLU A 372 -14.15 -11.70 -90.66
C GLU A 372 -15.24 -12.76 -90.44
N LEU A 373 -15.78 -12.82 -89.22
CA LEU A 373 -16.88 -13.72 -88.86
C LEU A 373 -18.13 -13.45 -89.71
N PHE A 374 -18.52 -12.17 -89.87
CA PHE A 374 -19.63 -11.77 -90.73
C PHE A 374 -19.48 -12.26 -92.18
N ALA A 375 -18.30 -12.05 -92.80
CA ALA A 375 -18.06 -12.44 -94.17
C ALA A 375 -18.19 -13.96 -94.37
N ARG A 376 -17.56 -14.74 -93.49
CA ARG A 376 -17.55 -16.21 -93.54
C ARG A 376 -18.94 -16.83 -93.36
N THR A 377 -19.75 -16.32 -92.41
CA THR A 377 -21.10 -16.83 -92.18
C THR A 377 -22.02 -16.55 -93.37
N ARG A 378 -21.81 -15.44 -94.08
CA ARG A 378 -22.58 -15.07 -95.28
C ARG A 378 -22.42 -16.06 -96.42
N GLU A 379 -21.22 -16.57 -96.64
CA GLU A 379 -20.92 -17.55 -97.69
C GLU A 379 -21.51 -18.92 -97.36
N ASN A 380 -21.41 -19.35 -96.10
CA ASN A 380 -21.99 -20.61 -95.63
C ASN A 380 -23.52 -20.65 -95.80
N LEU A 381 -24.24 -19.59 -95.42
CA LEU A 381 -25.70 -19.55 -95.52
C LEU A 381 -26.20 -19.67 -96.98
N VAL A 382 -25.48 -19.12 -97.95
CA VAL A 382 -25.80 -19.30 -99.38
C VAL A 382 -25.55 -20.74 -99.85
N CYS A 383 -24.53 -21.40 -99.28
CA CYS A 383 -24.28 -22.84 -99.49
C CYS A 383 -25.44 -23.69 -98.93
N ASP A 384 -25.88 -23.44 -97.70
CA ASP A 384 -26.99 -24.17 -97.05
C ASP A 384 -28.33 -23.98 -97.78
N GLU A 385 -28.62 -22.76 -98.24
CA GLU A 385 -29.79 -22.47 -99.07
C GLU A 385 -29.79 -23.29 -100.39
N LEU A 386 -28.63 -23.73 -100.90
CA LEU A 386 -28.51 -24.60 -102.08
C LEU A 386 -28.51 -26.09 -101.70
N ASN A 387 -27.84 -26.47 -100.62
CA ASN A 387 -27.80 -27.82 -100.05
C ASN A 387 -29.23 -28.35 -99.79
N ALA A 388 -30.07 -27.54 -99.12
CA ALA A 388 -31.45 -27.88 -98.82
C ALA A 388 -32.31 -28.12 -100.08
N LYS A 389 -31.94 -27.56 -101.25
CA LYS A 389 -32.63 -27.82 -102.52
C LYS A 389 -32.22 -29.17 -103.16
N ILE A 390 -31.01 -29.65 -102.86
CA ILE A 390 -30.46 -30.92 -103.35
C ILE A 390 -31.01 -32.09 -102.52
N LEU A 391 -31.04 -31.96 -101.19
CA LEU A 391 -31.50 -33.02 -100.28
C LEU A 391 -33.00 -33.35 -100.43
N ASN A 392 -33.84 -32.38 -100.80
CA ASN A 392 -35.30 -32.55 -100.91
C ASN A 392 -35.77 -33.29 -102.18
N CYS A 393 -34.88 -33.81 -103.03
CA CYS A 393 -35.27 -34.71 -104.13
C CYS A 393 -35.58 -36.13 -103.60
N GLU A 394 -36.66 -36.73 -104.10
CA GLU A 394 -37.08 -38.11 -103.75
C GLU A 394 -36.59 -39.14 -104.77
N TYR A 395 -36.37 -38.72 -106.03
CA TYR A 395 -35.93 -39.59 -107.11
C TYR A 395 -34.63 -39.12 -107.74
N VAL A 396 -33.73 -40.06 -108.07
CA VAL A 396 -32.42 -39.82 -108.71
C VAL A 396 -32.53 -38.94 -109.97
N ILE A 397 -33.65 -39.05 -110.69
CA ILE A 397 -33.92 -38.30 -111.94
C ILE A 397 -34.17 -36.80 -111.68
N GLU A 398 -34.71 -36.44 -110.52
CA GLU A 398 -34.98 -35.04 -110.15
C GLU A 398 -33.67 -34.35 -109.77
N LEU A 399 -32.90 -35.03 -108.92
CA LEU A 399 -31.63 -34.59 -108.36
C LEU A 399 -30.64 -34.13 -109.43
N ASP A 400 -30.48 -34.91 -110.50
CA ASP A 400 -29.52 -34.64 -111.58
C ASP A 400 -29.75 -33.27 -112.27
N SER A 401 -30.96 -32.67 -112.17
CA SER A 401 -31.34 -31.44 -112.89
C SER A 401 -30.88 -30.10 -112.27
N LEU A 402 -30.42 -30.09 -111.01
CA LEU A 402 -30.05 -28.86 -110.27
C LEU A 402 -28.71 -28.22 -110.72
N LYS A 403 -28.61 -26.88 -110.55
CA LYS A 403 -27.43 -26.05 -110.82
C LYS A 403 -27.00 -25.24 -109.58
N ILE A 404 -25.70 -25.04 -109.41
CA ILE A 404 -25.05 -24.40 -108.25
C ILE A 404 -24.32 -23.13 -108.70
N HIS A 405 -24.61 -21.97 -108.10
CA HIS A 405 -23.99 -20.67 -108.36
C HIS A 405 -23.99 -19.81 -107.07
N GLY A 406 -22.99 -18.93 -106.89
CA GLY A 406 -23.00 -17.92 -105.80
C GLY A 406 -22.28 -18.31 -104.51
N VAL A 407 -21.47 -19.37 -104.55
CA VAL A 407 -20.64 -19.90 -103.44
C VAL A 407 -19.17 -19.90 -103.83
N THR A 408 -18.25 -20.19 -102.90
CA THR A 408 -16.82 -20.36 -103.22
C THR A 408 -16.56 -21.59 -104.09
N GLU A 409 -15.37 -21.69 -104.68
CA GLU A 409 -15.02 -22.82 -105.58
C GLU A 409 -15.06 -24.16 -104.81
N GLU A 410 -14.49 -24.21 -103.61
CA GLU A 410 -14.54 -25.36 -102.69
C GLU A 410 -15.98 -25.71 -102.26
N GLN A 411 -16.82 -24.71 -101.94
CA GLN A 411 -18.24 -24.93 -101.63
C GLN A 411 -19.03 -25.44 -102.84
N SER A 412 -18.65 -25.05 -104.07
CA SER A 412 -19.27 -25.55 -105.29
C SER A 412 -18.90 -27.01 -105.56
N GLU A 413 -17.68 -27.43 -105.23
CA GLU A 413 -17.29 -28.85 -105.25
C GLU A 413 -18.07 -29.63 -104.17
N LEU A 414 -18.13 -29.12 -102.93
CA LEU A 414 -18.88 -29.73 -101.83
C LEU A 414 -20.37 -29.95 -102.17
N LEU A 415 -21.05 -28.95 -102.73
CA LEU A 415 -22.45 -29.09 -103.16
C LEU A 415 -22.61 -30.07 -104.33
N THR A 416 -21.59 -30.23 -105.18
CA THR A 416 -21.58 -31.22 -106.25
C THR A 416 -21.33 -32.63 -105.71
N GLU A 417 -20.52 -32.77 -104.66
CA GLU A 417 -20.34 -34.02 -103.93
C GLU A 417 -21.60 -34.42 -103.15
N ILE A 418 -22.27 -33.48 -102.47
CA ILE A 418 -23.58 -33.70 -101.84
C ILE A 418 -24.62 -34.16 -102.88
N LYS A 419 -24.60 -33.60 -104.10
CA LYS A 419 -25.45 -34.05 -105.21
C LYS A 419 -25.12 -35.49 -105.66
N ILE A 420 -23.88 -35.96 -105.50
CA ILE A 420 -23.48 -37.36 -105.74
C ILE A 420 -23.86 -38.26 -104.56
N ASN A 421 -23.79 -37.76 -103.32
CA ASN A 421 -24.13 -38.52 -102.11
C ASN A 421 -25.64 -38.71 -101.93
N ARG A 422 -26.47 -37.69 -102.18
CA ARG A 422 -27.94 -37.86 -102.24
C ARG A 422 -28.35 -38.85 -103.33
N ARG A 423 -27.52 -39.02 -104.37
CA ARG A 423 -27.71 -40.01 -105.44
C ARG A 423 -27.35 -41.43 -105.00
N SER A 424 -26.43 -41.61 -104.05
CA SER A 424 -26.13 -42.91 -103.44
C SER A 424 -27.08 -43.26 -102.30
N GLU A 425 -27.59 -42.29 -101.53
CA GLU A 425 -28.66 -42.50 -100.52
C GLU A 425 -29.92 -43.16 -101.10
N LEU A 426 -30.36 -42.72 -102.28
CA LEU A 426 -31.51 -43.31 -102.98
C LEU A 426 -31.24 -44.73 -103.51
N VAL A 427 -29.97 -45.16 -103.53
CA VAL A 427 -29.56 -46.56 -103.80
C VAL A 427 -29.39 -47.34 -102.49
N GLU A 428 -28.91 -46.70 -101.41
CA GLU A 428 -28.90 -47.23 -100.05
C GLU A 428 -30.31 -47.62 -99.57
N LEU A 429 -31.33 -46.81 -99.83
CA LEU A 429 -32.73 -47.14 -99.50
C LEU A 429 -33.23 -48.46 -100.12
N ALA A 430 -32.65 -48.89 -101.25
CA ALA A 430 -32.91 -50.21 -101.83
C ALA A 430 -32.08 -51.34 -101.19
N ARG A 431 -30.92 -51.03 -100.61
CA ARG A 431 -30.04 -51.93 -99.84
C ARG A 431 -30.60 -52.18 -98.44
N GLN A 432 -31.05 -51.13 -97.74
CA GLN A 432 -31.60 -51.14 -96.38
C GLN A 432 -32.69 -52.21 -96.17
N ARG A 433 -33.55 -52.46 -97.17
CA ARG A 433 -34.62 -53.47 -97.07
C ARG A 433 -34.12 -54.91 -96.82
N LYS A 434 -32.86 -55.23 -97.18
CA LYS A 434 -32.25 -56.53 -96.87
C LYS A 434 -31.61 -56.59 -95.48
N PHE A 435 -31.18 -55.44 -94.96
CA PHE A 435 -30.53 -55.33 -93.66
C PHE A 435 -31.52 -55.56 -92.51
N THR A 436 -32.76 -55.06 -92.64
CA THR A 436 -33.83 -55.27 -91.64
C THR A 436 -34.16 -56.74 -91.38
N GLU A 437 -34.02 -57.64 -92.37
CA GLU A 437 -34.28 -59.07 -92.18
C GLU A 437 -33.21 -59.78 -91.31
N GLN A 438 -31.95 -59.31 -91.38
CA GLN A 438 -30.86 -59.84 -90.54
C GLN A 438 -30.91 -59.27 -89.13
N TYR A 439 -31.18 -57.96 -89.00
CA TYR A 439 -31.29 -57.28 -87.70
C TYR A 439 -32.29 -57.97 -86.76
N THR A 440 -33.47 -58.35 -87.29
CA THR A 440 -34.52 -59.05 -86.53
C THR A 440 -34.08 -60.41 -85.97
N ARG A 441 -33.01 -61.04 -86.49
CA ARG A 441 -32.47 -62.29 -85.94
C ARG A 441 -31.58 -62.07 -84.75
N TYR A 442 -30.61 -61.16 -84.87
CA TYR A 442 -29.67 -60.84 -83.79
C TYR A 442 -30.39 -60.34 -82.53
N LEU A 443 -31.50 -59.63 -82.71
CA LEU A 443 -32.34 -59.07 -81.63
C LEU A 443 -32.98 -60.15 -80.74
N ASP A 444 -33.22 -61.37 -81.25
CA ASP A 444 -33.71 -62.51 -80.45
C ASP A 444 -32.58 -63.37 -79.86
N SER A 445 -31.37 -63.37 -80.45
CA SER A 445 -30.26 -64.21 -80.01
C SER A 445 -29.39 -63.58 -78.91
N ILE A 446 -29.03 -62.30 -79.05
CA ILE A 446 -28.08 -61.61 -78.15
C ILE A 446 -28.54 -61.66 -76.66
N PRO A 447 -29.82 -61.42 -76.31
CA PRO A 447 -30.25 -61.43 -74.90
C PRO A 447 -30.21 -62.81 -74.21
N ARG A 448 -29.99 -63.90 -74.96
CA ARG A 448 -30.06 -65.28 -74.46
C ARG A 448 -28.71 -65.89 -74.08
N ILE A 449 -27.62 -65.15 -74.28
CA ILE A 449 -26.26 -65.62 -74.00
C ILE A 449 -25.97 -65.43 -72.50
N GLU A 450 -25.42 -66.44 -71.84
CA GLU A 450 -25.29 -66.52 -70.37
C GLU A 450 -23.88 -66.19 -69.86
N ASP A 451 -22.88 -66.13 -70.75
CA ASP A 451 -21.48 -65.85 -70.45
C ASP A 451 -20.89 -64.76 -71.37
N ILE A 452 -19.76 -64.17 -70.96
CA ILE A 452 -19.12 -63.04 -71.65
C ILE A 452 -18.36 -63.48 -72.92
N GLU A 453 -17.74 -64.66 -72.91
CA GLU A 453 -16.91 -65.15 -74.02
C GLU A 453 -17.78 -65.42 -75.27
N GLY A 454 -18.87 -66.19 -75.10
CA GLY A 454 -19.85 -66.45 -76.15
C GLY A 454 -20.65 -65.23 -76.62
N LEU A 455 -20.65 -64.13 -75.85
CA LEU A 455 -21.27 -62.86 -76.26
C LEU A 455 -20.35 -62.06 -77.18
N LEU A 456 -19.04 -62.09 -76.93
CA LEU A 456 -18.03 -61.40 -77.72
C LEU A 456 -17.80 -62.08 -79.09
N GLU A 457 -17.97 -63.41 -79.20
CA GLU A 457 -17.88 -64.16 -80.46
C GLU A 457 -18.98 -63.82 -81.50
N VAL A 458 -20.01 -63.04 -81.15
CA VAL A 458 -21.13 -62.72 -82.06
C VAL A 458 -20.76 -61.63 -83.07
N ASP A 459 -20.28 -62.04 -84.25
CA ASP A 459 -20.08 -61.16 -85.42
C ASP A 459 -21.43 -60.65 -85.99
N ILE A 460 -21.70 -59.34 -85.80
CA ILE A 460 -22.89 -58.65 -86.34
C ILE A 460 -22.57 -58.14 -87.76
N VAL A 461 -23.08 -58.84 -88.79
CA VAL A 461 -22.74 -58.56 -90.20
C VAL A 461 -23.98 -58.55 -91.11
N ASN A 462 -23.99 -57.67 -92.11
CA ASN A 462 -25.10 -57.46 -93.06
C ASN A 462 -26.37 -56.86 -92.45
N VAL A 463 -26.20 -55.81 -91.64
CA VAL A 463 -27.25 -54.90 -91.15
C VAL A 463 -26.89 -53.44 -91.51
N THR A 464 -27.76 -52.45 -91.30
CA THR A 464 -27.33 -51.03 -91.40
C THR A 464 -26.38 -50.69 -90.26
N GLU A 465 -25.57 -49.64 -90.42
CA GLU A 465 -24.69 -49.15 -89.34
C GLU A 465 -25.48 -48.77 -88.07
N ILE A 466 -26.67 -48.17 -88.22
CA ILE A 466 -27.59 -47.88 -87.09
C ILE A 466 -28.11 -49.18 -86.45
N GLN A 467 -28.52 -50.17 -87.25
CA GLN A 467 -28.96 -51.47 -86.75
C GLN A 467 -27.82 -52.26 -86.09
N GLN A 468 -26.59 -52.13 -86.61
CA GLN A 468 -25.38 -52.65 -86.00
C GLN A 468 -25.15 -51.98 -84.65
N GLN A 469 -25.25 -50.64 -84.58
CA GLN A 469 -25.08 -49.89 -83.34
C GLN A 469 -26.19 -50.16 -82.32
N GLU A 470 -27.44 -50.40 -82.72
CA GLU A 470 -28.51 -50.82 -81.82
C GLU A 470 -28.28 -52.24 -81.27
N LEU A 471 -27.83 -53.17 -82.11
CA LEU A 471 -27.48 -54.53 -81.68
C LEU A 471 -26.19 -54.56 -80.85
N GLU A 472 -25.23 -53.68 -81.14
CA GLU A 472 -24.01 -53.48 -80.37
C GLU A 472 -24.34 -52.83 -79.02
N ASN A 473 -25.25 -51.85 -78.97
CA ASN A 473 -25.77 -51.29 -77.72
C ASN A 473 -26.54 -52.35 -76.90
N LEU A 474 -27.28 -53.25 -77.55
CA LEU A 474 -27.92 -54.39 -76.89
C LEU A 474 -26.89 -55.41 -76.40
N ARG A 475 -25.80 -55.62 -77.14
CA ARG A 475 -24.66 -56.47 -76.76
C ARG A 475 -23.91 -55.87 -75.57
N LEU A 476 -23.63 -54.57 -75.59
CA LEU A 476 -23.06 -53.79 -74.50
C LEU A 476 -23.97 -53.83 -73.26
N THR A 477 -25.27 -53.56 -73.39
CA THR A 477 -26.21 -53.64 -72.25
C THR A 477 -26.29 -55.06 -71.66
N ARG A 478 -26.09 -56.10 -72.49
CA ARG A 478 -25.99 -57.50 -72.00
C ARG A 478 -24.62 -57.80 -71.39
N LEU A 479 -23.55 -57.21 -71.92
CA LEU A 479 -22.20 -57.28 -71.38
C LEU A 479 -22.14 -56.61 -70.00
N ASP A 480 -22.57 -55.34 -69.89
CA ASP A 480 -22.71 -54.59 -68.63
C ASP A 480 -23.44 -55.41 -67.55
N PHE A 481 -24.52 -56.09 -67.92
CA PHE A 481 -25.29 -56.94 -67.01
C PHE A 481 -24.53 -58.21 -66.55
N LEU A 482 -23.74 -58.82 -67.43
CA LEU A 482 -22.93 -59.99 -67.09
C LEU A 482 -21.65 -59.60 -66.33
N GLU A 483 -21.02 -58.49 -66.70
CA GLU A 483 -19.88 -57.89 -66.00
C GLU A 483 -20.28 -57.45 -64.59
N GLU A 484 -21.44 -56.82 -64.40
CA GLU A 484 -21.93 -56.44 -63.06
C GLU A 484 -22.28 -57.68 -62.20
N ILE A 485 -22.75 -58.79 -62.79
CA ILE A 485 -22.93 -60.06 -62.06
C ILE A 485 -21.58 -60.68 -61.66
N GLU A 486 -20.62 -60.74 -62.59
CA GLU A 486 -19.28 -61.30 -62.33
C GLU A 486 -18.55 -60.45 -61.29
N ARG A 487 -18.64 -59.11 -61.40
CA ARG A 487 -18.17 -58.14 -60.43
C ARG A 487 -18.82 -58.33 -59.06
N GLN A 488 -20.14 -58.49 -58.98
CA GLN A 488 -20.81 -58.76 -57.71
C GLN A 488 -20.38 -60.09 -57.08
N ARG A 489 -20.00 -61.10 -57.88
CA ARG A 489 -19.38 -62.34 -57.35
C ARG A 489 -17.98 -62.06 -56.81
N ILE A 490 -17.14 -61.35 -57.55
CA ILE A 490 -15.78 -60.95 -57.16
C ILE A 490 -15.80 -60.10 -55.87
N GLU A 491 -16.67 -59.10 -55.78
CA GLU A 491 -16.81 -58.24 -54.59
C GLU A 491 -17.27 -59.04 -53.35
N GLN A 492 -18.12 -60.06 -53.52
CA GLN A 492 -18.52 -60.97 -52.45
C GLN A 492 -17.37 -61.90 -52.00
N GLU A 493 -16.62 -62.46 -52.96
CA GLU A 493 -15.44 -63.29 -52.69
C GLU A 493 -14.35 -62.48 -51.94
N GLN A 494 -14.06 -61.26 -52.41
CA GLN A 494 -13.12 -60.32 -51.78
C GLN A 494 -13.59 -59.91 -50.38
N ALA A 495 -14.87 -59.60 -50.18
CA ALA A 495 -15.41 -59.22 -48.86
C ALA A 495 -15.31 -60.37 -47.83
N ALA A 496 -15.53 -61.62 -48.25
CA ALA A 496 -15.36 -62.80 -47.40
C ALA A 496 -13.88 -63.06 -47.06
N GLN A 497 -12.99 -62.87 -48.04
CA GLN A 497 -11.55 -62.98 -47.85
C GLN A 497 -11.03 -61.89 -46.89
N TYR A 498 -11.49 -60.64 -47.04
CA TYR A 498 -11.15 -59.52 -46.16
C TYR A 498 -11.53 -59.79 -44.69
N GLN A 499 -12.74 -60.32 -44.43
CA GLN A 499 -13.15 -60.71 -43.07
C GLN A 499 -12.28 -61.83 -42.49
N THR A 500 -11.88 -62.80 -43.32
CA THR A 500 -11.05 -63.93 -42.90
C THR A 500 -9.61 -63.50 -42.58
N LEU A 501 -9.01 -62.63 -43.42
CA LEU A 501 -7.69 -62.06 -43.19
C LEU A 501 -7.69 -61.14 -41.94
N ARG A 502 -8.70 -60.27 -41.81
CA ARG A 502 -8.86 -59.41 -40.63
C ARG A 502 -8.97 -60.23 -39.33
N GLY A 503 -9.81 -61.26 -39.29
CA GLY A 503 -9.93 -62.13 -38.12
C GLY A 503 -8.64 -62.89 -37.79
N SER A 504 -7.80 -63.16 -38.79
CA SER A 504 -6.48 -63.77 -38.60
C SER A 504 -5.47 -62.76 -38.00
N LEU A 505 -5.48 -61.51 -38.45
CA LEU A 505 -4.68 -60.42 -37.86
C LEU A 505 -5.09 -60.13 -36.41
N GLU A 506 -6.40 -60.04 -36.13
CA GLU A 506 -6.96 -59.78 -34.79
C GLU A 506 -6.72 -60.92 -33.77
N THR A 507 -6.33 -62.12 -34.22
CA THR A 507 -6.11 -63.30 -33.34
C THR A 507 -4.64 -63.73 -33.17
N ALA A 508 -3.72 -63.13 -33.92
CA ALA A 508 -2.28 -63.36 -33.80
C ALA A 508 -1.71 -62.85 -32.45
N ARG A 509 -0.63 -63.48 -31.98
CA ARG A 509 -0.08 -63.30 -30.63
C ARG A 509 1.40 -62.91 -30.57
N THR A 510 2.12 -63.01 -31.69
CA THR A 510 3.53 -62.61 -31.82
C THR A 510 3.75 -61.82 -33.11
N SER A 511 4.83 -61.06 -33.20
CA SER A 511 5.17 -60.36 -34.44
C SER A 511 5.44 -61.32 -35.60
N ASP A 512 6.02 -62.49 -35.31
CA ASP A 512 6.31 -63.54 -36.31
C ASP A 512 5.02 -64.15 -36.91
N GLU A 513 3.97 -64.32 -36.10
CA GLU A 513 2.66 -64.79 -36.57
C GLU A 513 1.99 -63.78 -37.52
N ILE A 514 2.14 -62.48 -37.26
CA ILE A 514 1.62 -61.42 -38.13
C ILE A 514 2.44 -61.31 -39.42
N ASP A 515 3.78 -61.33 -39.34
CA ASP A 515 4.63 -61.23 -40.53
C ASP A 515 4.35 -62.38 -41.52
N ALA A 516 4.02 -63.57 -41.03
CA ALA A 516 3.63 -64.72 -41.82
C ALA A 516 2.25 -64.63 -42.53
N ILE A 517 1.37 -63.69 -42.17
CA ILE A 517 0.07 -63.49 -42.84
C ILE A 517 0.28 -62.76 -44.17
N GLU A 518 0.05 -63.45 -45.28
CA GLU A 518 0.15 -62.89 -46.63
C GLU A 518 -1.23 -62.36 -47.09
N ILE A 519 -1.33 -61.04 -47.30
CA ILE A 519 -2.57 -60.37 -47.72
C ILE A 519 -2.69 -60.51 -49.24
N LYS A 520 -3.67 -61.29 -49.72
CA LYS A 520 -4.00 -61.49 -51.15
C LYS A 520 -5.48 -61.84 -51.32
N GLY A 521 -6.04 -61.51 -52.49
CA GLY A 521 -7.41 -61.88 -52.88
C GLY A 521 -8.49 -60.90 -52.38
N VAL A 522 -8.11 -59.65 -52.12
CA VAL A 522 -8.99 -58.53 -51.78
C VAL A 522 -8.85 -57.43 -52.84
N ASN A 523 -9.62 -56.35 -52.78
CA ASN A 523 -9.38 -55.17 -53.64
C ASN A 523 -8.32 -54.23 -53.05
N GLU A 524 -7.85 -53.25 -53.83
CA GLU A 524 -6.74 -52.37 -53.46
C GLU A 524 -7.00 -51.59 -52.15
N GLU A 525 -8.20 -51.01 -51.97
CA GLU A 525 -8.58 -50.28 -50.75
C GLU A 525 -8.65 -51.21 -49.52
N GLN A 526 -9.11 -52.45 -49.71
CA GLN A 526 -9.11 -53.49 -48.67
C GLN A 526 -7.69 -53.98 -48.35
N GLU A 527 -6.79 -54.03 -49.33
CA GLU A 527 -5.39 -54.38 -49.14
C GLU A 527 -4.66 -53.29 -48.34
N GLU A 528 -4.82 -52.02 -48.70
CA GLU A 528 -4.26 -50.88 -47.93
C GLU A 528 -4.75 -50.88 -46.48
N ARG A 529 -6.06 -51.04 -46.25
CA ARG A 529 -6.63 -51.13 -44.88
C ARG A 529 -6.12 -52.36 -44.11
N LEU A 530 -5.91 -53.51 -44.76
CA LEU A 530 -5.35 -54.70 -44.11
C LEU A 530 -3.85 -54.54 -43.83
N ILE A 531 -3.12 -53.78 -44.65
CA ILE A 531 -1.72 -53.43 -44.40
C ILE A 531 -1.62 -52.46 -43.22
N GLU A 532 -2.47 -51.43 -43.16
CA GLU A 532 -2.55 -50.49 -42.01
C GLU A 532 -2.82 -51.25 -40.70
N ILE A 533 -3.88 -52.09 -40.66
CA ILE A 533 -4.20 -52.94 -39.50
C ILE A 533 -3.06 -53.92 -39.18
N LYS A 534 -2.38 -54.47 -40.20
CA LYS A 534 -1.23 -55.36 -40.01
C LYS A 534 -0.06 -54.62 -39.35
N GLU A 535 0.23 -53.39 -39.75
CA GLU A 535 1.29 -52.58 -39.16
C GLU A 535 0.94 -52.12 -37.72
N GLU A 536 -0.29 -51.65 -37.46
CA GLU A 536 -0.74 -51.26 -36.12
C GLU A 536 -0.60 -52.40 -35.10
N ILE A 537 -1.17 -53.58 -35.39
CA ILE A 537 -1.13 -54.72 -34.46
C ILE A 537 0.32 -55.24 -34.33
N ARG A 538 1.12 -55.17 -35.39
CA ARG A 538 2.55 -55.53 -35.36
C ARG A 538 3.36 -54.60 -34.45
N GLU A 539 3.15 -53.29 -34.48
CA GLU A 539 3.80 -52.37 -33.54
C GLU A 539 3.42 -52.69 -32.09
N ILE A 540 2.14 -52.94 -31.81
CA ILE A 540 1.64 -53.30 -30.48
C ILE A 540 2.29 -54.60 -29.96
N LEU A 541 2.39 -55.64 -30.79
CA LEU A 541 2.99 -56.91 -30.40
C LEU A 541 4.51 -56.81 -30.22
N VAL A 542 5.22 -56.08 -31.10
CA VAL A 542 6.66 -55.81 -30.92
C VAL A 542 6.92 -55.01 -29.63
N GLU A 543 6.03 -54.08 -29.26
CA GLU A 543 6.12 -53.39 -27.97
C GLU A 543 5.86 -54.35 -26.78
N ASP A 544 4.86 -55.23 -26.84
CA ASP A 544 4.59 -56.21 -25.77
C ASP A 544 5.77 -57.20 -25.60
N GLU A 545 6.36 -57.68 -26.69
CA GLU A 545 7.57 -58.51 -26.69
C GLU A 545 8.81 -57.79 -26.14
N LEU A 546 8.92 -56.46 -26.31
CA LEU A 546 9.96 -55.66 -25.69
C LEU A 546 9.68 -55.44 -24.19
N VAL A 547 8.46 -55.02 -23.83
CA VAL A 547 8.06 -54.73 -22.44
C VAL A 547 8.18 -55.99 -21.56
N THR A 548 7.66 -57.13 -21.99
CA THR A 548 7.81 -58.43 -21.29
C THR A 548 9.28 -58.76 -21.04
N LYS A 549 10.12 -58.65 -22.07
CA LYS A 549 11.58 -58.88 -22.04
C LYS A 549 12.36 -57.86 -21.21
N HIS A 550 11.77 -56.69 -20.93
CA HIS A 550 12.30 -55.70 -19.99
C HIS A 550 11.83 -55.96 -18.55
N VAL A 551 10.56 -56.30 -18.35
CA VAL A 551 9.95 -56.70 -17.06
C VAL A 551 10.65 -57.93 -16.47
N GLU A 552 10.85 -59.00 -17.24
CA GLU A 552 11.60 -60.17 -16.76
C GLU A 552 13.01 -59.81 -16.27
N LYS A 553 13.70 -58.89 -16.96
CA LYS A 553 15.06 -58.46 -16.59
C LYS A 553 15.04 -57.58 -15.34
N ALA A 554 13.97 -56.82 -15.11
CA ALA A 554 13.78 -56.03 -13.90
C ALA A 554 13.52 -56.94 -12.69
N GLU A 555 12.62 -57.92 -12.81
CA GLU A 555 12.37 -58.95 -11.79
C GLU A 555 13.66 -59.72 -11.46
N LYS A 556 14.33 -60.30 -12.48
CA LYS A 556 15.57 -61.08 -12.31
C LYS A 556 16.74 -60.25 -11.72
N LYS A 557 16.67 -58.91 -11.78
CA LYS A 557 17.62 -57.98 -11.15
C LYS A 557 17.22 -57.66 -9.69
N SER A 558 15.93 -57.65 -9.36
CA SER A 558 15.44 -57.31 -8.02
C SER A 558 15.47 -58.52 -7.08
N LYS A 559 16.61 -58.73 -6.42
CA LYS A 559 16.84 -59.87 -5.50
C LYS A 559 15.90 -59.93 -4.27
N LYS A 560 15.12 -58.88 -4.04
CA LYS A 560 14.03 -58.76 -3.06
C LYS A 560 12.94 -57.89 -3.67
N SER A 561 11.70 -58.04 -3.23
CA SER A 561 10.66 -57.04 -3.46
C SER A 561 11.04 -55.73 -2.76
N PRO A 562 10.72 -54.57 -3.36
CA PRO A 562 10.76 -53.29 -2.65
C PRO A 562 9.83 -53.31 -1.43
N LEU A 563 10.24 -52.62 -0.36
CA LEU A 563 9.36 -52.32 0.78
C LEU A 563 8.63 -50.98 0.49
N PRO A 564 7.41 -50.78 1.00
CA PRO A 564 6.78 -49.47 0.99
C PRO A 564 7.58 -48.49 1.86
N ASP A 565 7.51 -47.21 1.52
CA ASP A 565 8.01 -46.12 2.36
C ASP A 565 6.99 -45.79 3.47
N ASP A 566 7.43 -45.02 4.46
CA ASP A 566 6.52 -44.38 5.42
C ASP A 566 5.49 -43.51 4.69
N PHE A 567 4.21 -43.57 5.12
CA PHE A 567 3.11 -42.95 4.39
C PHE A 567 3.10 -41.43 4.58
N ASP A 568 3.22 -40.67 3.50
CA ASP A 568 3.30 -39.20 3.51
C ASP A 568 1.97 -38.55 3.07
N PHE A 569 1.53 -37.56 3.84
CA PHE A 569 0.30 -36.83 3.56
C PHE A 569 0.42 -35.83 2.39
N GLU A 570 1.60 -35.26 2.14
CA GLU A 570 1.78 -34.28 1.06
C GLU A 570 1.43 -34.86 -0.33
N PRO A 571 2.03 -35.97 -0.78
CA PRO A 571 1.67 -36.59 -2.05
C PRO A 571 0.25 -37.19 -2.03
N GLU A 572 -0.27 -37.70 -0.91
CA GLU A 572 -1.67 -38.14 -0.79
C GLU A 572 -2.65 -37.01 -1.14
N SER A 573 -2.37 -35.76 -0.73
CA SER A 573 -3.18 -34.61 -1.12
C SER A 573 -3.13 -34.33 -2.63
N ALA A 574 -1.95 -34.51 -3.25
CA ALA A 574 -1.76 -34.37 -4.69
C ALA A 574 -2.45 -35.49 -5.49
N PHE A 575 -2.39 -36.75 -5.01
CA PHE A 575 -3.13 -37.88 -5.58
C PHE A 575 -4.64 -37.63 -5.55
N ARG A 576 -5.21 -37.28 -4.39
CA ARG A 576 -6.64 -37.01 -4.25
C ARG A 576 -7.11 -35.86 -5.14
N THR A 577 -6.26 -34.86 -5.36
CA THR A 577 -6.53 -33.75 -6.28
C THR A 577 -6.49 -34.22 -7.74
N ARG A 578 -5.38 -34.83 -8.19
CA ARG A 578 -5.20 -35.26 -9.59
C ARG A 578 -6.20 -36.31 -10.03
N ILE A 579 -6.49 -37.31 -9.19
CA ILE A 579 -7.50 -38.34 -9.47
C ILE A 579 -8.87 -37.70 -9.75
N LYS A 580 -9.26 -36.66 -9.00
CA LYS A 580 -10.51 -35.93 -9.23
C LYS A 580 -10.46 -34.98 -10.42
N THR A 581 -9.32 -34.33 -10.67
CA THR A 581 -9.17 -33.35 -11.78
C THR A 581 -9.02 -34.03 -13.15
N LEU A 582 -8.48 -35.25 -13.19
CA LEU A 582 -8.19 -36.02 -14.41
C LEU A 582 -9.17 -37.20 -14.62
N ASP A 583 -10.25 -37.24 -13.83
CA ASP A 583 -11.31 -38.28 -13.82
C ASP A 583 -10.78 -39.73 -13.80
N ALA A 584 -9.70 -39.96 -13.04
CA ALA A 584 -9.05 -41.28 -12.97
C ALA A 584 -9.90 -42.25 -12.14
N GLY A 585 -10.14 -43.45 -12.68
CA GLY A 585 -11.05 -44.43 -12.11
C GLY A 585 -10.69 -44.89 -10.71
N ASP A 586 -11.71 -45.23 -9.91
CA ASP A 586 -11.57 -45.86 -8.61
C ASP A 586 -12.04 -47.33 -8.64
N GLY A 587 -11.47 -48.12 -7.74
CA GLY A 587 -11.67 -49.56 -7.70
C GLY A 587 -11.03 -50.20 -6.48
N ASN A 588 -11.38 -51.46 -6.22
CA ASN A 588 -10.89 -52.22 -5.08
C ASN A 588 -9.39 -52.58 -5.20
N LEU A 589 -8.84 -52.60 -6.42
CA LEU A 589 -7.41 -52.67 -6.69
C LEU A 589 -7.03 -51.54 -7.63
N ARG A 590 -6.05 -50.72 -7.24
CA ARG A 590 -5.57 -49.59 -8.06
C ARG A 590 -4.11 -49.28 -7.80
N PHE A 591 -3.39 -48.95 -8.87
CA PHE A 591 -2.03 -48.45 -8.85
C PHE A 591 -2.01 -47.09 -9.57
N SER A 592 -1.57 -46.04 -8.90
CA SER A 592 -1.52 -44.68 -9.46
C SER A 592 -0.09 -44.13 -9.33
N LEU A 593 0.48 -43.63 -10.43
CA LEU A 593 1.84 -43.09 -10.51
C LEU A 593 1.79 -41.57 -10.70
N LEU A 594 2.43 -40.80 -9.83
CA LEU A 594 2.37 -39.34 -9.80
C LEU A 594 3.77 -38.74 -9.94
N TRP A 595 3.93 -37.73 -10.79
CA TRP A 595 5.19 -37.00 -10.96
C TRP A 595 4.99 -35.54 -11.42
N ASP A 596 6.04 -34.72 -11.25
CA ASP A 596 5.95 -33.25 -11.31
C ASP A 596 6.76 -32.61 -12.45
N ASN A 597 6.78 -33.27 -13.62
CA ASN A 597 7.31 -32.69 -14.85
C ASN A 597 6.61 -33.27 -16.09
N MET A 598 6.90 -32.68 -17.27
CA MET A 598 6.40 -33.15 -18.57
C MET A 598 7.32 -34.22 -19.18
N ASN A 599 7.92 -35.11 -18.38
CA ASN A 599 8.60 -36.31 -18.90
C ASN A 599 7.62 -37.49 -18.99
N ASP A 600 7.96 -38.43 -19.88
CA ASP A 600 7.17 -39.61 -20.24
C ASP A 600 7.62 -40.80 -19.37
N LEU A 601 6.69 -41.34 -18.56
CA LEU A 601 6.91 -42.36 -17.52
C LEU A 601 5.76 -43.38 -17.51
N ASP A 602 5.95 -44.52 -18.18
CA ASP A 602 4.97 -45.61 -18.15
C ASP A 602 4.85 -46.19 -16.73
N LEU A 603 3.61 -46.30 -16.24
CA LEU A 603 3.19 -47.26 -15.23
C LEU A 603 2.92 -48.62 -15.89
N ILE A 604 3.63 -49.66 -15.45
CA ILE A 604 3.56 -51.01 -16.04
C ILE A 604 3.23 -52.00 -14.91
N VAL A 605 2.18 -52.80 -15.09
CA VAL A 605 1.71 -53.74 -14.05
C VAL A 605 1.65 -55.15 -14.60
N ARG A 606 2.39 -56.08 -13.99
CA ARG A 606 2.26 -57.52 -14.25
C ARG A 606 1.27 -58.14 -13.26
N THR A 607 0.32 -58.88 -13.78
CA THR A 607 -0.77 -59.54 -13.05
C THR A 607 -0.40 -60.97 -12.61
N PRO A 608 -1.15 -61.60 -11.68
CA PRO A 608 -0.89 -62.97 -11.24
C PRO A 608 -1.00 -64.04 -12.33
N SER A 609 -1.71 -63.79 -13.44
CA SER A 609 -1.75 -64.68 -14.62
C SER A 609 -0.50 -64.57 -15.51
N GLY A 610 0.37 -63.59 -15.23
CA GLY A 610 1.57 -63.29 -16.00
C GLY A 610 1.39 -62.24 -17.09
N GLU A 611 0.14 -61.85 -17.42
CA GLU A 611 -0.16 -60.74 -18.34
C GLU A 611 0.39 -59.42 -17.82
N ILE A 612 0.79 -58.54 -18.74
CA ILE A 612 1.30 -57.20 -18.44
C ILE A 612 0.35 -56.15 -19.03
N ILE A 613 -0.07 -55.21 -18.18
CA ILE A 613 -0.79 -54.00 -18.56
C ILE A 613 0.25 -52.90 -18.74
N HIS A 614 0.23 -52.23 -19.89
CA HIS A 614 1.09 -51.10 -20.26
C HIS A 614 0.45 -50.28 -21.38
N ARG A 615 1.15 -49.25 -21.84
CA ARG A 615 0.70 -48.31 -22.89
C ARG A 615 0.12 -49.00 -24.14
N GLY A 616 0.85 -49.96 -24.73
CA GLY A 616 0.39 -50.69 -25.92
C GLY A 616 -0.69 -51.74 -25.62
N LYS A 617 -0.81 -52.17 -24.35
CA LYS A 617 -1.72 -53.24 -23.90
C LYS A 617 -2.55 -52.80 -22.70
N LYS A 618 -3.44 -51.83 -22.96
CA LYS A 618 -4.18 -51.10 -21.92
C LYS A 618 -5.22 -51.93 -21.15
N LYS A 619 -5.55 -53.15 -21.59
CA LYS A 619 -6.58 -54.01 -20.97
C LYS A 619 -6.05 -55.43 -20.79
N SER A 620 -6.28 -55.99 -19.60
CA SER A 620 -5.98 -57.40 -19.27
C SER A 620 -7.26 -58.25 -19.28
N SER A 621 -7.12 -59.55 -19.53
CA SER A 621 -8.24 -60.51 -19.42
C SER A 621 -8.83 -60.58 -18.01
N CYS A 622 -8.06 -60.18 -16.98
CA CYS A 622 -8.55 -60.08 -15.61
C CYS A 622 -9.29 -58.76 -15.28
N GLY A 623 -9.62 -57.95 -16.30
CA GLY A 623 -10.41 -56.73 -16.16
C GLY A 623 -9.64 -55.52 -15.58
N GLY A 624 -8.31 -55.62 -15.48
CA GLY A 624 -7.46 -54.46 -15.18
C GLY A 624 -7.30 -53.57 -16.41
N ILE A 625 -7.37 -52.25 -16.21
CA ILE A 625 -7.36 -51.24 -17.28
C ILE A 625 -6.37 -50.13 -16.92
N LEU A 626 -5.47 -49.78 -17.86
CA LEU A 626 -4.78 -48.48 -17.90
C LEU A 626 -5.77 -47.46 -18.45
N ASP A 627 -6.45 -46.75 -17.56
CA ASP A 627 -7.51 -45.79 -17.90
C ASP A 627 -6.97 -44.37 -18.10
N LEU A 628 -5.89 -44.01 -17.42
CA LEU A 628 -5.17 -42.75 -17.60
C LEU A 628 -3.69 -43.01 -17.96
N GLU A 629 -3.32 -42.66 -19.21
CA GLU A 629 -1.93 -42.51 -19.72
C GLU A 629 -1.62 -41.01 -19.76
N MET A 630 -0.40 -40.57 -19.42
CA MET A 630 -0.01 -39.16 -19.54
C MET A 630 1.44 -38.93 -20.00
N ASN A 631 1.65 -37.81 -20.68
CA ASN A 631 2.95 -37.27 -21.12
C ASN A 631 3.69 -37.96 -22.29
N SER A 632 3.04 -38.87 -23.02
CA SER A 632 3.56 -39.39 -24.29
C SER A 632 3.76 -38.28 -25.36
N GLN A 633 2.95 -37.21 -25.27
CA GLN A 633 3.29 -35.84 -25.68
C GLN A 633 3.43 -34.91 -24.44
N PRO A 634 4.30 -33.88 -24.44
CA PRO A 634 4.67 -33.15 -23.22
C PRO A 634 3.60 -32.11 -22.80
N GLU A 635 2.48 -32.60 -22.28
CA GLU A 635 1.26 -31.82 -22.02
C GLU A 635 1.21 -31.23 -20.61
N MET A 636 1.44 -32.04 -19.58
CA MET A 636 1.15 -31.66 -18.18
C MET A 636 2.35 -31.84 -17.27
N LYS A 637 2.61 -30.85 -16.40
CA LYS A 637 3.65 -30.97 -15.35
C LYS A 637 3.16 -31.81 -14.18
N SER A 638 1.93 -31.60 -13.73
CA SER A 638 1.29 -32.30 -12.62
C SER A 638 0.65 -33.61 -13.08
N ALA A 639 1.44 -34.51 -13.67
CA ALA A 639 0.95 -35.72 -14.30
C ALA A 639 0.52 -36.80 -13.30
N LEU A 640 -0.29 -37.74 -13.80
CA LEU A 640 -0.77 -38.93 -13.12
C LEU A 640 -1.00 -40.03 -14.16
N GLU A 641 -0.52 -41.24 -13.92
CA GLU A 641 -1.01 -42.45 -14.60
C GLU A 641 -1.75 -43.37 -13.64
N ASN A 642 -2.66 -44.17 -14.16
CA ASN A 642 -3.56 -44.98 -13.35
C ASN A 642 -3.86 -46.32 -14.02
N ILE A 643 -3.68 -47.41 -13.26
CA ILE A 643 -4.15 -48.76 -13.61
C ILE A 643 -5.10 -49.23 -12.52
N VAL A 644 -6.33 -49.56 -12.90
CA VAL A 644 -7.44 -49.86 -11.98
C VAL A 644 -8.19 -51.12 -12.39
N TRP A 645 -8.76 -51.81 -11.39
CA TRP A 645 -9.81 -52.82 -11.55
C TRP A 645 -11.14 -52.16 -11.14
N PRO A 646 -11.97 -51.71 -12.10
CA PRO A 646 -13.16 -50.90 -11.81
C PRO A 646 -14.19 -51.61 -10.92
N GLN A 647 -15.09 -50.85 -10.31
CA GLN A 647 -16.15 -51.40 -9.48
C GLN A 647 -17.02 -52.40 -10.26
N GLY A 648 -17.15 -53.62 -9.74
CA GLY A 648 -17.79 -54.76 -10.40
C GLY A 648 -16.80 -55.76 -11.02
N THR A 649 -15.56 -55.36 -11.30
CA THR A 649 -14.47 -56.26 -11.64
C THR A 649 -13.86 -56.87 -10.38
N THR A 650 -13.69 -58.20 -10.36
CA THR A 650 -12.97 -58.89 -9.28
C THR A 650 -11.51 -59.11 -9.69
N PRO A 651 -10.52 -58.50 -8.99
CA PRO A 651 -9.11 -58.79 -9.25
C PRO A 651 -8.76 -60.22 -8.83
N PRO A 652 -8.03 -61.01 -9.65
CA PRO A 652 -7.49 -62.29 -9.24
C PRO A 652 -6.56 -62.19 -8.02
N LYS A 653 -6.66 -63.17 -7.11
CA LYS A 653 -5.75 -63.28 -5.98
C LYS A 653 -4.32 -63.61 -6.41
N GLY A 654 -3.35 -63.17 -5.62
CA GLY A 654 -1.92 -63.39 -5.79
C GLY A 654 -1.14 -62.12 -6.10
N THR A 655 0.11 -62.30 -6.53
CA THR A 655 1.08 -61.20 -6.56
C THR A 655 1.04 -60.38 -7.84
N TYR A 656 0.86 -59.07 -7.70
CA TYR A 656 0.99 -58.05 -8.74
C TYR A 656 2.34 -57.34 -8.61
N ASN A 657 3.11 -57.29 -9.69
CA ASN A 657 4.39 -56.58 -9.74
C ASN A 657 4.23 -55.26 -10.51
N VAL A 658 4.63 -54.15 -9.89
CA VAL A 658 4.48 -52.80 -10.44
C VAL A 658 5.85 -52.22 -10.79
N PHE A 659 5.96 -51.74 -12.02
CA PHE A 659 7.18 -51.24 -12.63
C PHE A 659 6.98 -49.82 -13.16
N VAL A 660 8.09 -49.09 -13.28
CA VAL A 660 8.12 -47.77 -13.93
C VAL A 660 9.18 -47.77 -15.02
N TRP A 661 8.89 -47.10 -16.15
CA TRP A 661 9.85 -46.93 -17.23
C TRP A 661 9.81 -45.51 -17.84
N HIS A 662 10.94 -44.79 -17.74
CA HIS A 662 11.09 -43.46 -18.33
C HIS A 662 11.37 -43.57 -19.83
N ARG A 663 10.31 -43.52 -20.65
CA ARG A 663 10.35 -43.72 -22.10
C ARG A 663 11.09 -42.62 -22.85
N LYS A 664 10.75 -41.36 -22.56
CA LYS A 664 11.07 -40.20 -23.42
C LYS A 664 11.31 -38.96 -22.58
N ARG A 665 12.35 -38.22 -22.94
CA ARG A 665 12.68 -36.90 -22.36
C ARG A 665 12.59 -35.86 -23.44
N HIS A 666 11.51 -35.09 -23.42
CA HIS A 666 11.18 -34.15 -24.48
C HIS A 666 12.22 -33.02 -24.56
N GLN A 667 12.70 -32.69 -25.77
CA GLN A 667 14.04 -32.12 -25.96
C GLN A 667 14.30 -30.76 -25.30
N ARG A 668 13.23 -29.97 -25.02
CA ARG A 668 13.30 -28.65 -24.36
C ARG A 668 13.49 -28.72 -22.84
N LEU A 669 13.42 -29.90 -22.20
CA LEU A 669 13.28 -30.05 -20.74
C LEU A 669 14.49 -30.73 -20.05
N ARG A 670 15.71 -30.54 -20.57
CA ARG A 670 16.95 -31.19 -20.05
C ARG A 670 17.27 -30.94 -18.55
N LYS A 671 16.58 -30.02 -17.87
CA LYS A 671 16.74 -29.72 -16.44
C LYS A 671 15.79 -30.49 -15.51
N SER A 672 14.78 -31.20 -16.03
CA SER A 672 13.80 -31.94 -15.21
C SER A 672 14.12 -33.43 -15.03
N ASP A 673 15.39 -33.81 -15.20
CA ASP A 673 15.89 -35.18 -15.15
C ASP A 673 16.97 -35.26 -14.04
N PRO A 674 16.87 -36.17 -13.05
CA PRO A 674 15.89 -37.26 -12.90
C PRO A 674 14.47 -36.77 -12.59
N THR A 675 13.48 -37.47 -13.13
CA THR A 675 12.09 -37.31 -12.69
C THR A 675 11.92 -37.99 -11.34
N ILE A 676 11.43 -37.25 -10.34
CA ILE A 676 10.96 -37.79 -9.07
C ILE A 676 9.50 -38.22 -9.27
N PHE A 677 9.16 -39.42 -8.78
CA PHE A 677 7.82 -39.98 -8.85
C PHE A 677 7.40 -40.59 -7.51
N THR A 678 6.10 -40.73 -7.31
CA THR A 678 5.51 -41.51 -6.22
C THR A 678 4.49 -42.48 -6.81
N LEU A 679 4.51 -43.74 -6.38
CA LEU A 679 3.44 -44.71 -6.62
C LEU A 679 2.55 -44.81 -5.39
N ARG A 680 1.24 -44.80 -5.59
CA ARG A 680 0.21 -45.12 -4.61
C ARG A 680 -0.48 -46.42 -5.01
N GLY A 681 -0.33 -47.46 -4.20
CA GLY A 681 -1.07 -48.71 -4.34
C GLY A 681 -2.23 -48.77 -3.35
N ARG A 682 -3.42 -49.18 -3.82
CA ARG A 682 -4.60 -49.48 -3.02
C ARG A 682 -4.95 -50.96 -3.19
N VAL A 683 -5.04 -51.69 -2.08
CA VAL A 683 -5.52 -53.08 -2.01
C VAL A 683 -6.67 -53.12 -1.02
N GLY A 684 -7.90 -52.98 -1.52
CA GLY A 684 -9.12 -52.87 -0.71
C GLY A 684 -9.17 -51.57 0.09
N ALA A 685 -8.98 -51.68 1.42
CA ALA A 685 -8.85 -50.54 2.34
C ALA A 685 -7.38 -50.18 2.62
N ASP A 686 -6.43 -51.07 2.35
CA ASP A 686 -5.02 -50.87 2.68
C ASP A 686 -4.30 -50.10 1.57
N TYR A 687 -3.51 -49.10 1.98
CA TYR A 687 -2.81 -48.18 1.10
C TYR A 687 -1.30 -48.21 1.35
N TYR A 688 -0.54 -48.04 0.27
CA TYR A 688 0.92 -48.13 0.29
C TYR A 688 1.53 -47.06 -0.62
N GLN A 689 2.64 -46.49 -0.19
CA GLN A 689 3.39 -45.48 -0.94
C GLN A 689 4.79 -46.01 -1.28
N TYR A 690 5.25 -45.72 -2.50
CA TYR A 690 6.62 -46.02 -2.95
C TYR A 690 7.16 -44.83 -3.72
N SER A 691 8.11 -44.13 -3.13
CA SER A 691 8.74 -42.91 -3.65
C SER A 691 10.00 -43.27 -4.43
N GLY A 692 10.30 -42.52 -5.48
CA GLY A 692 11.39 -42.89 -6.36
C GLY A 692 11.86 -41.78 -7.28
N LYS A 693 12.92 -42.08 -8.02
CA LYS A 693 13.40 -41.26 -9.13
C LYS A 693 13.96 -42.13 -10.24
N MET A 694 13.80 -41.69 -11.47
CA MET A 694 14.38 -42.30 -12.67
C MET A 694 14.86 -41.25 -13.66
N SER A 695 15.96 -41.55 -14.33
CA SER A 695 16.56 -40.72 -15.38
C SER A 695 16.29 -41.28 -16.77
N PHE A 696 16.36 -40.42 -17.80
CA PHE A 696 16.17 -40.86 -19.17
C PHE A 696 17.29 -41.81 -19.60
N GLY A 697 16.93 -43.01 -20.06
CA GLY A 697 17.87 -44.09 -20.36
C GLY A 697 18.11 -45.08 -19.21
N ASP A 698 17.51 -44.86 -18.04
CA ASP A 698 17.38 -45.93 -17.04
C ASP A 698 16.57 -47.10 -17.59
N LYS A 699 16.96 -48.31 -17.20
CA LYS A 699 16.20 -49.52 -17.53
C LYS A 699 14.99 -49.61 -16.62
N LEU A 700 13.84 -50.02 -17.19
CA LEU A 700 12.61 -50.40 -16.50
C LEU A 700 12.91 -51.06 -15.14
N LYS A 701 12.26 -50.56 -14.08
CA LYS A 701 12.56 -50.87 -12.68
C LYS A 701 11.31 -51.41 -11.97
N LEU A 702 11.43 -52.52 -11.25
CA LEU A 702 10.42 -52.97 -10.28
C LEU A 702 10.41 -51.96 -9.11
N ILE A 703 9.26 -51.39 -8.81
CA ILE A 703 9.11 -50.39 -7.73
C ILE A 703 8.21 -50.86 -6.57
N ALA A 704 7.31 -51.81 -6.81
CA ALA A 704 6.48 -52.41 -5.75
C ALA A 704 6.03 -53.83 -6.14
N SER A 705 5.70 -54.64 -5.13
CA SER A 705 5.02 -55.93 -5.29
C SER A 705 3.89 -56.01 -4.27
N PHE A 706 2.67 -56.34 -4.72
CA PHE A 706 1.47 -56.41 -3.89
C PHE A 706 0.90 -57.82 -3.94
N ASP A 707 0.68 -58.46 -2.79
CA ASP A 707 -0.07 -59.72 -2.75
C ASP A 707 -1.54 -59.40 -2.45
N VAL A 708 -2.41 -59.72 -3.41
CA VAL A 708 -3.85 -59.39 -3.34
C VAL A 708 -4.61 -60.62 -2.87
N PRO A 709 -5.41 -60.54 -1.78
CA PRO A 709 -6.19 -61.68 -1.29
C PRO A 709 -7.37 -61.99 -2.23
N ASP A 710 -8.15 -63.01 -1.89
CA ASP A 710 -9.42 -63.25 -2.59
C ASP A 710 -10.45 -62.14 -2.30
N ALA A 711 -11.49 -62.11 -3.14
CA ALA A 711 -12.53 -61.08 -3.11
C ALA A 711 -13.31 -61.03 -1.79
N GLU A 712 -13.57 -62.17 -1.14
CA GLU A 712 -14.35 -62.23 0.08
C GLU A 712 -13.54 -61.67 1.26
N THR A 713 -12.28 -62.12 1.38
CA THR A 713 -11.30 -61.58 2.34
C THR A 713 -11.12 -60.06 2.17
N LEU A 714 -11.02 -59.58 0.92
CA LEU A 714 -10.85 -58.15 0.61
C LEU A 714 -12.09 -57.32 0.99
N ASP A 715 -13.30 -57.79 0.66
CA ASP A 715 -14.56 -57.13 1.02
C ASP A 715 -14.85 -57.18 2.53
N GLN A 716 -14.41 -58.22 3.24
CA GLN A 716 -14.48 -58.29 4.71
C GLN A 716 -13.53 -57.24 5.32
N ARG A 717 -12.27 -57.20 4.88
CA ARG A 717 -11.25 -56.21 5.32
C ARG A 717 -11.72 -54.77 5.12
N ILE A 718 -12.33 -54.44 3.98
CA ILE A 718 -12.90 -53.10 3.72
C ILE A 718 -13.95 -52.72 4.78
N LYS A 719 -14.87 -53.63 5.11
CA LYS A 719 -15.97 -53.37 6.05
C LYS A 719 -15.44 -53.19 7.47
N SER A 720 -14.58 -54.10 7.94
CA SER A 720 -14.01 -54.02 9.28
C SER A 720 -13.16 -52.77 9.48
N GLU A 721 -12.33 -52.38 8.50
CA GLU A 721 -11.49 -51.19 8.57
C GLU A 721 -12.34 -49.90 8.57
N THR A 722 -13.38 -49.84 7.73
CA THR A 722 -14.31 -48.71 7.67
C THR A 722 -15.08 -48.52 8.98
N GLU A 723 -15.52 -49.62 9.61
CA GLU A 723 -16.20 -49.59 10.90
C GLU A 723 -15.24 -49.20 12.05
N LEU A 724 -14.03 -49.77 12.08
CA LEU A 724 -13.00 -49.48 13.08
C LEU A 724 -12.54 -48.01 13.02
N TYR A 725 -12.23 -47.48 11.83
CA TYR A 725 -11.92 -46.07 11.65
C TYR A 725 -13.09 -45.16 12.04
N ARG A 726 -14.34 -45.54 11.71
CA ARG A 726 -15.53 -44.78 12.12
C ARG A 726 -15.69 -44.72 13.64
N HIS A 727 -15.40 -45.81 14.35
CA HIS A 727 -15.43 -45.84 15.81
C HIS A 727 -14.33 -44.98 16.42
N GLN A 728 -13.05 -45.24 16.11
CA GLN A 728 -11.95 -44.46 16.68
C GLN A 728 -12.04 -42.97 16.34
N ARG A 729 -12.53 -42.61 15.14
CA ARG A 729 -12.80 -41.21 14.77
C ARG A 729 -13.92 -40.57 15.61
N ALA A 730 -14.93 -41.33 16.03
CA ALA A 730 -15.96 -40.84 16.94
C ALA A 730 -15.39 -40.64 18.35
N ASP A 731 -14.56 -41.57 18.82
CA ASP A 731 -13.94 -41.53 20.14
C ASP A 731 -13.00 -40.32 20.27
N VAL A 732 -12.08 -40.11 19.31
CA VAL A 732 -11.21 -38.90 19.20
C VAL A 732 -12.01 -37.60 19.17
N MET A 733 -13.22 -37.61 18.59
CA MET A 733 -14.10 -36.43 18.50
C MET A 733 -14.95 -36.22 19.76
N SER A 734 -14.98 -37.18 20.69
CA SER A 734 -15.76 -37.15 21.93
C SER A 734 -14.92 -36.83 23.18
N ALA A 735 -13.61 -37.08 23.12
CA ALA A 735 -12.65 -36.79 24.17
C ALA A 735 -12.64 -35.30 24.57
N GLN A 736 -12.67 -35.05 25.88
CA GLN A 736 -12.65 -33.73 26.50
C GLN A 736 -11.27 -33.37 27.05
N THR A 737 -10.39 -34.35 27.22
CA THR A 737 -8.97 -34.13 27.55
C THR A 737 -8.05 -34.94 26.64
N ILE A 738 -6.75 -34.61 26.62
CA ILE A 738 -5.74 -35.25 25.75
C ILE A 738 -5.48 -36.69 26.23
N GLU A 739 -5.60 -36.90 27.53
CA GLU A 739 -5.50 -38.17 28.24
C GLU A 739 -6.66 -39.14 27.95
N GLU A 740 -7.74 -38.67 27.30
CA GLU A 740 -8.88 -39.47 26.84
C GLU A 740 -8.77 -39.89 25.37
N PHE A 741 -7.73 -39.49 24.63
CA PHE A 741 -7.55 -39.92 23.24
C PHE A 741 -7.28 -41.43 23.16
N PRO A 742 -7.94 -42.17 22.25
CA PRO A 742 -7.69 -43.59 22.06
C PRO A 742 -6.32 -43.84 21.42
N GLU A 743 -5.68 -44.94 21.82
CA GLU A 743 -4.54 -45.50 21.08
C GLU A 743 -5.03 -46.01 19.72
N ILE A 744 -4.39 -45.59 18.63
CA ILE A 744 -4.83 -45.95 17.28
C ILE A 744 -4.56 -47.43 17.03
N ASP A 745 -5.59 -48.17 16.63
CA ASP A 745 -5.50 -49.62 16.45
C ASP A 745 -4.55 -49.97 15.30
N ASP A 746 -3.69 -50.98 15.53
CA ASP A 746 -2.70 -51.43 14.54
C ASP A 746 -3.35 -52.04 13.29
N ASP A 747 -4.61 -52.49 13.37
CA ASP A 747 -5.37 -52.96 12.21
C ASP A 747 -5.96 -51.81 11.34
N ILE A 748 -5.84 -50.52 11.72
CA ILE A 748 -6.27 -49.40 10.86
C ILE A 748 -5.27 -49.13 9.73
N SER A 749 -5.80 -48.85 8.53
CA SER A 749 -4.99 -48.56 7.34
C SER A 749 -4.06 -47.36 7.56
N THR A 750 -2.90 -47.38 6.87
CA THR A 750 -1.89 -46.31 6.89
C THR A 750 -2.50 -44.91 6.67
N VAL A 751 -3.37 -44.77 5.67
CA VAL A 751 -4.09 -43.53 5.35
C VAL A 751 -4.98 -43.08 6.52
N HIS A 752 -5.85 -43.96 7.03
CA HIS A 752 -6.75 -43.59 8.12
C HIS A 752 -6.01 -43.33 9.44
N ARG A 753 -4.89 -44.02 9.70
CA ARG A 753 -4.00 -43.73 10.84
C ARG A 753 -3.39 -42.33 10.77
N VAL A 754 -2.89 -41.92 9.60
CA VAL A 754 -2.39 -40.54 9.39
C VAL A 754 -3.54 -39.52 9.51
N MET A 755 -4.75 -39.84 9.05
CA MET A 755 -5.93 -38.99 9.25
C MET A 755 -6.37 -38.89 10.73
N LEU A 756 -6.28 -39.97 11.51
CA LEU A 756 -6.57 -39.98 12.94
C LEU A 756 -5.51 -39.19 13.73
N ASN A 757 -4.22 -39.42 13.48
CA ASN A 757 -3.14 -38.64 14.09
C ASN A 757 -3.33 -37.13 13.87
N ARG A 758 -3.62 -36.71 12.63
CA ARG A 758 -3.87 -35.30 12.32
C ARG A 758 -5.19 -34.76 12.90
N LEU A 759 -6.17 -35.62 13.14
CA LEU A 759 -7.40 -35.25 13.85
C LEU A 759 -7.16 -35.10 15.36
N MET A 760 -6.31 -35.93 15.95
CA MET A 760 -5.85 -35.85 17.33
C MET A 760 -5.00 -34.60 17.56
N GLU A 761 -4.02 -34.31 16.70
CA GLU A 761 -3.24 -33.06 16.69
C GLU A 761 -4.17 -31.81 16.64
N LYS A 762 -5.19 -31.84 15.76
CA LYS A 762 -6.18 -30.76 15.69
C LYS A 762 -7.03 -30.66 16.96
N ARG A 763 -7.44 -31.79 17.54
CA ARG A 763 -8.22 -31.86 18.79
C ARG A 763 -7.38 -31.39 19.99
N GLU A 764 -6.11 -31.73 20.04
CA GLU A 764 -5.14 -31.28 21.05
C GLU A 764 -5.04 -29.75 21.03
N SER A 765 -4.87 -29.16 19.86
CA SER A 765 -4.87 -27.70 19.66
C SER A 765 -6.19 -27.03 20.09
N GLU A 766 -7.35 -27.60 19.70
CA GLU A 766 -8.67 -27.10 20.15
C GLU A 766 -8.87 -27.19 21.67
N LEU A 767 -8.37 -28.25 22.32
CA LEU A 767 -8.44 -28.44 23.77
C LEU A 767 -7.43 -27.57 24.53
N GLU A 768 -6.25 -27.33 23.96
CA GLU A 768 -5.29 -26.35 24.48
C GLU A 768 -5.86 -24.93 24.41
N GLU A 769 -6.47 -24.53 23.29
CA GLU A 769 -7.11 -23.21 23.15
C GLU A 769 -8.24 -23.06 24.19
N ALA A 770 -9.06 -24.09 24.40
CA ALA A 770 -10.09 -24.10 25.44
C ALA A 770 -9.50 -23.96 26.86
N LYS A 771 -8.43 -24.70 27.19
CA LYS A 771 -7.72 -24.60 28.48
C LYS A 771 -7.10 -23.20 28.67
N ARG A 772 -6.46 -22.64 27.63
CA ARG A 772 -5.89 -21.28 27.64
C ARG A 772 -6.99 -20.22 27.86
N LYS A 773 -8.15 -20.37 27.21
CA LYS A 773 -9.30 -19.47 27.36
C LYS A 773 -9.92 -19.52 28.75
N GLN A 774 -10.02 -20.71 29.36
CA GLN A 774 -10.43 -20.85 30.77
C GLN A 774 -9.43 -20.17 31.72
N TYR A 775 -8.12 -20.40 31.53
CA TYR A 775 -7.08 -19.74 32.34
C TYR A 775 -7.11 -18.20 32.23
N ILE A 776 -7.34 -17.66 31.02
CA ILE A 776 -7.50 -16.22 30.81
C ILE A 776 -8.72 -15.69 31.57
N ALA A 777 -9.87 -16.36 31.49
CA ALA A 777 -11.08 -15.96 32.23
C ALA A 777 -10.88 -16.01 33.76
N GLU A 778 -10.15 -17.00 34.30
CA GLU A 778 -9.78 -17.05 35.71
C GLU A 778 -8.84 -15.91 36.14
N GLN A 779 -7.92 -15.48 35.26
CA GLN A 779 -7.07 -14.31 35.49
C GLN A 779 -7.87 -12.99 35.41
N GLU A 780 -8.83 -12.88 34.49
CA GLU A 780 -9.75 -11.74 34.39
C GLU A 780 -10.63 -11.62 35.64
N GLU A 781 -11.20 -12.72 36.16
CA GLU A 781 -11.94 -12.70 37.43
C GLU A 781 -11.08 -12.24 38.62
N GLN A 782 -9.82 -12.68 38.69
CA GLN A 782 -8.89 -12.27 39.74
C GLN A 782 -8.50 -10.80 39.62
N TYR A 783 -8.21 -10.32 38.40
CA TYR A 783 -7.93 -8.91 38.10
C TYR A 783 -9.11 -8.01 38.47
N ASN A 784 -10.32 -8.36 38.04
CA ASN A 784 -11.54 -7.59 38.32
C ASN A 784 -11.82 -7.51 39.82
N ARG A 785 -11.59 -8.60 40.57
CA ARG A 785 -11.70 -8.61 42.05
C ARG A 785 -10.71 -7.65 42.70
N ILE A 786 -9.45 -7.67 42.27
CA ILE A 786 -8.40 -6.79 42.79
C ILE A 786 -8.69 -5.32 42.45
N MET A 787 -9.22 -5.02 41.26
CA MET A 787 -9.62 -3.66 40.89
C MET A 787 -10.79 -3.14 41.75
N ILE A 788 -11.77 -3.98 42.06
CA ILE A 788 -12.86 -3.64 42.99
C ILE A 788 -12.32 -3.34 44.40
N GLU A 789 -11.34 -4.11 44.90
CA GLU A 789 -10.68 -3.83 46.17
C GLU A 789 -9.92 -2.49 46.16
N ILE A 790 -9.24 -2.16 45.05
CA ILE A 790 -8.51 -0.89 44.87
C ILE A 790 -9.45 0.31 44.88
N ASP A 791 -10.58 0.26 44.15
CA ASP A 791 -11.54 1.38 44.14
C ASP A 791 -12.42 1.47 45.39
N ALA A 792 -12.55 0.37 46.16
CA ALA A 792 -13.20 0.39 47.47
C ALA A 792 -12.35 1.07 48.55
N ALA A 793 -11.02 0.99 48.47
CA ALA A 793 -10.09 1.51 49.48
C ALA A 793 -10.22 3.03 49.72
N ARG A 794 -10.28 3.44 50.99
CA ARG A 794 -10.65 4.79 51.45
C ARG A 794 -9.47 5.56 52.03
N ASP A 795 -8.51 4.84 52.62
CA ASP A 795 -7.26 5.40 53.12
C ASP A 795 -6.04 4.72 52.49
N LEU A 796 -4.85 5.16 52.90
CA LEU A 796 -3.58 4.71 52.33
C LEU A 796 -3.13 3.34 52.90
N ASP A 797 -3.63 2.95 54.06
CA ASP A 797 -3.25 1.71 54.74
C ASP A 797 -4.07 0.54 54.17
N GLU A 798 -5.38 0.72 53.97
CA GLU A 798 -6.25 -0.20 53.22
C GLU A 798 -5.64 -0.49 51.82
N LEU A 799 -5.23 0.55 51.11
CA LEU A 799 -4.61 0.45 49.78
C LEU A 799 -3.28 -0.33 49.79
N SER A 800 -2.55 -0.32 50.90
CA SER A 800 -1.29 -1.06 51.09
C SER A 800 -1.48 -2.54 51.50
N ALA A 801 -2.68 -2.88 51.99
CA ALA A 801 -3.02 -4.22 52.46
C ALA A 801 -3.34 -5.19 51.31
N ILE A 802 -3.75 -4.68 50.15
CA ILE A 802 -4.12 -5.45 48.95
C ILE A 802 -2.94 -6.34 48.50
N ARG A 803 -3.24 -7.55 47.99
CA ARG A 803 -2.25 -8.55 47.57
C ARG A 803 -2.56 -9.06 46.17
N TYR A 804 -1.64 -8.85 45.24
CA TYR A 804 -1.77 -9.20 43.82
C TYR A 804 -0.66 -10.14 43.31
N ASN A 805 0.08 -10.77 44.23
CA ASN A 805 1.28 -11.59 43.94
C ASN A 805 1.03 -12.83 43.06
N ASN A 806 -0.23 -13.21 42.83
CA ASN A 806 -0.61 -14.43 42.10
C ASN A 806 -1.14 -14.13 40.67
N VAL A 807 -1.08 -12.87 40.21
CA VAL A 807 -1.56 -12.44 38.90
C VAL A 807 -0.39 -12.35 37.90
N SER A 808 -0.66 -12.62 36.62
CA SER A 808 0.34 -12.49 35.54
C SER A 808 1.10 -11.16 35.54
N SER A 809 2.41 -11.22 35.27
CA SER A 809 3.36 -10.09 35.32
C SER A 809 2.91 -8.85 34.54
N ASP A 810 2.27 -9.07 33.40
CA ASP A 810 1.95 -8.03 32.44
C ASP A 810 0.77 -7.17 32.95
N VAL A 811 -0.10 -7.79 33.75
CA VAL A 811 -1.27 -7.19 34.40
C VAL A 811 -0.88 -6.45 35.68
N VAL A 812 0.19 -6.87 36.38
CA VAL A 812 0.70 -6.19 37.59
C VAL A 812 0.95 -4.70 37.34
N LYS A 813 1.50 -4.34 36.18
CA LYS A 813 1.72 -2.95 35.76
C LYS A 813 0.44 -2.10 35.72
N TYR A 814 -0.70 -2.70 35.40
CA TYR A 814 -2.01 -2.04 35.37
C TYR A 814 -2.61 -1.92 36.77
N ILE A 815 -2.44 -2.96 37.59
CA ILE A 815 -2.79 -2.95 39.02
C ILE A 815 -2.01 -1.86 39.77
N GLU A 816 -0.69 -1.76 39.58
CA GLU A 816 0.15 -0.68 40.13
C GLU A 816 -0.26 0.71 39.62
N LYS A 817 -0.64 0.83 38.34
CA LYS A 817 -1.18 2.07 37.75
C LYS A 817 -2.52 2.47 38.37
N ALA A 818 -3.39 1.52 38.70
CA ALA A 818 -4.64 1.77 39.42
C ALA A 818 -4.40 2.14 40.89
N ILE A 819 -3.54 1.41 41.61
CA ILE A 819 -3.11 1.75 42.98
C ILE A 819 -2.54 3.17 43.03
N THR A 820 -1.66 3.54 42.09
CA THR A 820 -1.09 4.90 42.05
C THR A 820 -2.09 5.97 41.59
N LYS A 821 -3.10 5.64 40.77
CA LYS A 821 -4.24 6.52 40.44
C LYS A 821 -5.13 6.75 41.66
N ARG A 822 -5.50 5.68 42.38
CA ARG A 822 -6.32 5.73 43.61
C ARG A 822 -5.62 6.50 44.73
N ARG A 823 -4.34 6.20 44.96
CA ARG A 823 -3.47 6.95 45.88
C ARG A 823 -3.49 8.45 45.58
N LYS A 824 -3.30 8.85 44.32
CA LYS A 824 -3.37 10.27 43.91
C LYS A 824 -4.74 10.92 44.17
N LEU A 825 -5.84 10.17 44.12
CA LEU A 825 -7.17 10.68 44.46
C LEU A 825 -7.33 10.87 45.97
N ILE A 826 -6.86 9.93 46.79
CA ILE A 826 -6.83 10.04 48.26
C ILE A 826 -5.92 11.21 48.68
N ASP A 827 -4.70 11.28 48.14
CA ASP A 827 -3.75 12.39 48.35
C ASP A 827 -4.33 13.75 47.92
N ALA A 828 -5.12 13.80 46.84
CA ALA A 828 -5.80 15.02 46.40
C ALA A 828 -6.97 15.41 47.31
N GLY A 829 -7.67 14.44 47.90
CA GLY A 829 -8.67 14.67 48.94
C GLY A 829 -8.04 15.28 50.20
N LEU A 830 -6.93 14.71 50.66
CA LEU A 830 -6.14 15.24 51.78
C LEU A 830 -5.64 16.65 51.49
N LYS A 831 -5.04 16.90 50.32
CA LYS A 831 -4.57 18.24 49.91
C LYS A 831 -5.66 19.30 49.83
N ARG A 832 -6.89 18.95 49.44
CA ARG A 832 -8.03 19.88 49.49
C ARG A 832 -8.38 20.28 50.93
N LYS A 833 -8.26 19.34 51.87
CA LYS A 833 -8.46 19.61 53.31
C LYS A 833 -7.34 20.50 53.86
N GLU A 834 -6.08 20.17 53.59
CA GLU A 834 -4.90 21.00 53.95
C GLU A 834 -5.03 22.44 53.42
N GLN A 835 -5.47 22.61 52.17
CA GLN A 835 -5.71 23.93 51.57
C GLN A 835 -6.83 24.72 52.23
N GLN A 836 -7.83 24.06 52.81
CA GLN A 836 -8.89 24.74 53.57
C GLN A 836 -8.38 25.13 54.97
N GLU A 837 -7.70 24.22 55.66
CA GLU A 837 -7.03 24.49 56.95
C GLU A 837 -5.93 25.57 56.82
N ALA A 838 -5.34 25.76 55.64
CA ALA A 838 -4.43 26.87 55.33
C ALA A 838 -5.16 28.22 55.19
N LYS A 839 -6.28 28.28 54.46
CA LYS A 839 -7.09 29.50 54.30
C LYS A 839 -7.61 30.02 55.65
N GLU A 840 -8.10 29.12 56.49
CA GLU A 840 -8.59 29.46 57.83
C GLU A 840 -7.45 30.03 58.72
N ARG A 841 -6.22 29.52 58.59
CA ARG A 841 -5.01 30.11 59.20
C ARG A 841 -4.66 31.48 58.65
N TYR A 842 -4.73 31.69 57.33
CA TYR A 842 -4.46 32.99 56.71
C TYR A 842 -5.41 34.09 57.21
N GLU A 843 -6.71 33.81 57.29
CA GLU A 843 -7.69 34.77 57.81
C GLU A 843 -7.48 35.08 59.30
N LYS A 844 -7.12 34.08 60.11
CA LYS A 844 -6.74 34.27 61.52
C LYS A 844 -5.57 35.26 61.65
N TYR A 845 -4.47 35.07 60.91
CA TYR A 845 -3.32 35.98 60.96
C TYR A 845 -3.67 37.39 60.46
N ARG A 846 -4.48 37.50 59.40
CA ARG A 846 -4.97 38.78 58.87
C ARG A 846 -5.74 39.59 59.93
N ASN A 847 -6.58 38.92 60.72
CA ASN A 847 -7.34 39.56 61.79
C ASN A 847 -6.43 40.02 62.94
N MET A 848 -5.49 39.17 63.39
CA MET A 848 -4.51 39.53 64.44
C MET A 848 -3.69 40.78 64.10
N ILE A 849 -3.31 40.98 62.84
CA ILE A 849 -2.60 42.20 62.40
C ILE A 849 -3.50 43.44 62.53
N ASN A 850 -4.77 43.34 62.09
CA ASN A 850 -5.72 44.45 62.11
C ASN A 850 -6.14 44.87 63.53
N GLU A 851 -6.19 43.91 64.47
CA GLU A 851 -6.60 44.15 65.86
C GLU A 851 -5.45 44.68 66.74
N SER A 852 -4.19 44.51 66.32
CA SER A 852 -3.01 44.96 67.06
C SER A 852 -3.03 46.46 67.40
N GLN A 853 -2.68 46.79 68.66
CA GLN A 853 -2.76 48.15 69.20
C GLN A 853 -1.39 48.80 69.50
N ASN A 854 -0.35 47.99 69.72
CA ASN A 854 1.00 48.45 70.05
C ASN A 854 2.05 47.90 69.08
N LEU A 855 3.14 48.64 68.84
CA LEU A 855 4.21 48.22 67.95
C LEU A 855 4.85 46.88 68.37
N THR A 856 5.01 46.64 69.68
CA THR A 856 5.48 45.35 70.22
C THR A 856 4.53 44.20 69.88
N THR A 857 3.21 44.39 70.04
CA THR A 857 2.18 43.38 69.72
C THR A 857 2.03 43.13 68.21
N LEU A 858 2.40 44.09 67.38
CA LEU A 858 2.47 43.95 65.92
C LEU A 858 3.74 43.20 65.50
N ALA A 859 4.86 43.42 66.18
CA ALA A 859 6.14 42.75 65.92
C ALA A 859 6.15 41.28 66.38
N SER A 860 5.47 40.94 67.47
CA SER A 860 5.38 39.58 68.01
C SER A 860 4.47 38.62 67.22
N ILE A 861 3.87 39.06 66.10
CA ILE A 861 3.12 38.18 65.21
C ILE A 861 4.11 37.45 64.30
N ILE A 862 4.35 36.17 64.62
CA ILE A 862 5.08 35.21 63.80
C ILE A 862 4.07 34.49 62.88
N PHE A 863 4.43 34.31 61.61
CA PHE A 863 3.63 33.55 60.63
C PHE A 863 4.16 32.12 60.56
N GLU A 864 3.57 31.23 61.34
CA GLU A 864 3.92 29.80 61.37
C GLU A 864 3.06 29.05 60.36
N ASP A 865 3.66 28.14 59.60
CA ASP A 865 3.02 27.32 58.55
C ASP A 865 2.18 28.10 57.51
N VAL A 866 2.73 29.22 57.01
CA VAL A 866 2.15 30.04 55.92
C VAL A 866 3.10 30.08 54.72
N ASP A 867 2.55 29.98 53.50
CA ASP A 867 3.32 30.05 52.25
C ASP A 867 4.01 31.41 52.05
N ASP A 868 5.23 31.43 51.48
CA ASP A 868 6.05 32.65 51.29
C ASP A 868 5.28 33.83 50.69
N ARG A 869 4.34 33.55 49.79
CA ARG A 869 3.53 34.55 49.08
C ARG A 869 2.47 35.17 49.99
N GLU A 870 1.81 34.34 50.78
CA GLU A 870 0.82 34.78 51.78
C GLU A 870 1.51 35.48 52.96
N ALA A 871 2.65 34.96 53.42
CA ALA A 871 3.51 35.61 54.40
C ALA A 871 3.97 37.00 53.92
N LYS A 872 4.36 37.16 52.64
CA LYS A 872 4.67 38.47 52.04
C LYS A 872 3.47 39.42 52.03
N SER A 873 2.27 38.94 51.72
CA SER A 873 1.05 39.77 51.80
C SER A 873 0.68 40.18 53.23
N LEU A 874 0.79 39.27 54.20
CA LEU A 874 0.60 39.57 55.63
C LEU A 874 1.69 40.54 56.14
N GLN A 875 2.94 40.39 55.70
CA GLN A 875 4.04 41.30 56.05
C GLN A 875 3.84 42.71 55.44
N GLN A 876 3.30 42.83 54.23
CA GLN A 876 2.87 44.12 53.67
C GLN A 876 1.73 44.75 54.50
N LEU A 877 0.74 43.95 54.92
CA LEU A 877 -0.33 44.41 55.82
C LEU A 877 0.24 44.90 57.16
N ARG A 878 1.23 44.18 57.72
CA ARG A 878 1.96 44.52 58.94
C ARG A 878 2.73 45.84 58.81
N ILE A 879 3.40 46.07 57.67
CA ILE A 879 4.11 47.33 57.37
C ILE A 879 3.12 48.50 57.21
N ALA A 880 1.99 48.28 56.53
CA ALA A 880 0.95 49.30 56.41
C ALA A 880 0.36 49.69 57.79
N ARG A 881 0.06 48.70 58.65
CA ARG A 881 -0.40 48.92 60.03
C ARG A 881 0.66 49.66 60.86
N ARG A 882 1.94 49.30 60.74
CA ARG A 882 3.08 50.01 61.38
C ARG A 882 3.12 51.48 60.98
N LYS A 883 3.02 51.80 59.68
CA LYS A 883 3.01 53.19 59.18
C LYS A 883 1.84 54.01 59.73
N VAL A 884 0.66 53.41 59.87
CA VAL A 884 -0.49 54.06 60.54
C VAL A 884 -0.24 54.31 62.03
N MET A 885 0.48 53.43 62.74
CA MET A 885 0.84 53.65 64.15
C MET A 885 1.85 54.80 64.32
N HIS A 886 2.91 54.88 63.49
CA HIS A 886 3.94 55.93 63.63
C HIS A 886 3.39 57.36 63.55
N ASN A 887 2.32 57.60 62.78
CA ASN A 887 1.67 58.91 62.70
C ASN A 887 1.10 59.41 64.05
N ASN A 888 0.95 58.53 65.04
CA ASN A 888 0.39 58.84 66.36
C ASN A 888 1.43 58.78 67.50
N MET A 889 2.73 58.67 67.18
CA MET A 889 3.82 58.50 68.17
C MET A 889 4.74 59.74 68.29
N ASN A 890 5.42 59.88 69.42
CA ASN A 890 6.39 60.96 69.64
C ASN A 890 7.72 60.71 68.92
N SER A 891 8.46 61.78 68.63
CA SER A 891 9.73 61.72 67.89
C SER A 891 10.79 60.82 68.54
N ALA A 892 10.94 60.85 69.86
CA ALA A 892 11.91 60.04 70.59
C ALA A 892 11.62 58.53 70.50
N ASP A 893 10.34 58.14 70.49
CA ASP A 893 9.94 56.74 70.35
C ASP A 893 10.17 56.23 68.91
N ILE A 894 9.99 57.12 67.92
CA ILE A 894 10.32 56.86 66.51
C ILE A 894 11.84 56.72 66.31
N GLU A 895 12.64 57.56 66.96
CA GLU A 895 14.11 57.50 66.90
C GLU A 895 14.67 56.22 67.54
N LYS A 896 14.05 55.76 68.65
CA LYS A 896 14.37 54.48 69.28
C LYS A 896 14.04 53.26 68.39
N ASP A 897 12.93 53.30 67.62
CA ASP A 897 12.64 52.25 66.63
C ASP A 897 13.65 52.27 65.48
N LYS A 898 13.98 53.46 64.94
CA LYS A 898 15.04 53.63 63.92
C LYS A 898 16.38 53.05 64.37
N GLN A 899 16.83 53.36 65.59
CA GLN A 899 18.07 52.82 66.15
C GLN A 899 18.02 51.29 66.26
N THR A 900 16.93 50.74 66.79
CA THR A 900 16.73 49.28 66.92
C THR A 900 16.80 48.57 65.56
N ARG A 901 16.29 49.21 64.49
CA ARG A 901 16.38 48.71 63.11
C ARG A 901 17.81 48.75 62.56
N LEU A 902 18.57 49.83 62.81
CA LEU A 902 19.98 49.94 62.42
C LEU A 902 20.83 48.85 63.07
N HIS A 903 20.60 48.61 64.36
CA HIS A 903 21.24 47.54 65.12
C HIS A 903 21.00 46.16 64.47
N SER A 904 19.75 45.83 64.12
CA SER A 904 19.46 44.55 63.43
C SER A 904 20.06 44.50 62.02
N ALA A 905 20.05 45.59 61.25
CA ALA A 905 20.65 45.61 59.91
C ALA A 905 22.18 45.39 59.95
N LEU A 906 22.86 45.91 60.98
CA LEU A 906 24.29 45.69 61.21
C LEU A 906 24.58 44.25 61.68
N ASN A 907 23.70 43.63 62.48
CA ASN A 907 23.76 42.20 62.78
C ASN A 907 23.61 41.35 61.52
N ASP A 908 22.63 41.67 60.66
CA ASP A 908 22.34 40.87 59.46
C ASP A 908 23.35 41.11 58.34
N ALA A 909 24.14 42.19 58.42
CA ALA A 909 25.39 42.34 57.68
C ALA A 909 26.54 41.52 58.29
N TYR A 910 26.68 41.49 59.62
CA TYR A 910 27.70 40.69 60.32
C TYR A 910 27.52 39.18 60.09
N LYS A 911 26.28 38.66 60.24
CA LYS A 911 25.90 37.26 60.00
C LYS A 911 26.15 36.78 58.56
N ARG A 912 26.40 37.69 57.61
CA ARG A 912 26.78 37.36 56.21
C ARG A 912 28.30 37.20 56.03
N GLY A 913 29.08 37.22 57.11
CA GLY A 913 30.53 37.07 57.09
C GLY A 913 31.27 38.32 56.61
N GLY A 914 32.45 38.57 57.18
CA GLY A 914 33.37 39.58 56.70
C GLY A 914 34.15 39.09 55.48
N LEU A 915 35.00 39.97 54.95
CA LEU A 915 35.85 39.71 53.78
C LEU A 915 37.24 39.26 54.26
N GLN A 916 37.92 38.40 53.51
CA GLN A 916 39.34 38.13 53.77
C GLN A 916 40.20 39.35 53.39
N PRO A 917 41.30 39.61 54.13
CA PRO A 917 42.28 40.61 53.74
C PRO A 917 43.01 40.16 52.46
N ILE A 918 43.40 41.14 51.67
CA ILE A 918 44.15 40.98 50.42
C ILE A 918 45.65 40.84 50.74
N GLY A 919 46.36 40.03 49.96
CA GLY A 919 47.81 39.84 50.09
C GLY A 919 48.61 41.12 49.76
N ASP A 920 49.76 41.29 50.42
CA ASP A 920 50.67 42.44 50.30
C ASP A 920 51.10 42.83 48.87
N ASP A 921 50.96 41.89 47.93
CA ASP A 921 51.22 41.98 46.50
C ASP A 921 50.08 42.61 45.69
N GLU A 922 48.84 42.55 46.17
CA GLU A 922 47.65 43.17 45.57
C GLU A 922 47.24 44.52 46.23
N TRP A 923 47.96 44.99 47.26
CA TRP A 923 47.68 46.26 47.94
C TRP A 923 47.92 47.46 47.01
N ARG A 924 46.97 48.40 46.97
CA ARG A 924 47.11 49.65 46.20
C ARG A 924 47.82 50.72 47.05
N LYS A 925 49.09 50.47 47.36
CA LYS A 925 49.93 51.32 48.23
C LYS A 925 49.96 52.77 47.75
N SER A 926 50.30 53.01 46.49
CA SER A 926 50.27 54.33 45.84
C SER A 926 48.93 55.06 45.98
N ASP A 927 47.83 54.41 45.60
CA ASP A 927 46.54 55.05 45.39
C ASP A 927 45.92 55.56 46.69
N PHE A 928 46.10 54.82 47.79
CA PHE A 928 45.66 55.26 49.11
C PHE A 928 46.52 56.41 49.61
N ASP A 929 47.84 56.25 49.56
CA ASP A 929 48.78 57.20 50.14
C ASP A 929 48.67 58.55 49.40
N GLU A 930 48.58 58.54 48.06
CA GLU A 930 48.32 59.73 47.23
C GLU A 930 46.97 60.40 47.53
N ARG A 931 45.88 59.64 47.71
CA ARG A 931 44.56 60.24 48.01
C ARG A 931 44.50 60.82 49.43
N LEU A 932 45.09 60.15 50.41
CA LEU A 932 45.15 60.63 51.79
C LEU A 932 46.01 61.89 51.92
N GLU A 933 47.13 61.98 51.20
CA GLU A 933 47.95 63.20 51.16
C GLU A 933 47.22 64.35 50.44
N ASN A 934 46.61 64.11 49.28
CA ASN A 934 45.91 65.15 48.51
C ASN A 934 44.73 65.78 49.29
N GLU A 935 43.93 64.98 49.99
CA GLU A 935 42.80 65.46 50.80
C GLU A 935 43.22 65.83 52.25
N ASN A 936 44.52 65.79 52.58
CA ASN A 936 45.11 66.17 53.87
C ASN A 936 44.56 65.38 55.08
N ALA A 937 44.46 64.06 54.94
CA ALA A 937 43.93 63.15 55.94
C ALA A 937 44.72 63.11 57.26
N SER A 938 44.00 62.99 58.38
CA SER A 938 44.58 62.78 59.70
C SER A 938 44.82 61.29 59.99
N THR A 939 45.81 61.01 60.82
CA THR A 939 46.26 59.64 61.16
C THR A 939 46.37 59.42 62.68
N GLY A 940 46.19 58.16 63.10
CA GLY A 940 45.90 57.78 64.48
C GLY A 940 46.71 56.58 65.00
N ASP A 941 46.28 55.99 66.12
CA ASP A 941 46.69 54.61 66.47
C ASP A 941 45.77 53.57 65.81
N LEU A 942 44.52 53.94 65.49
CA LEU A 942 43.65 53.25 64.55
C LEU A 942 43.21 54.23 63.46
N GLN A 943 43.32 53.82 62.20
CA GLN A 943 42.83 54.54 61.03
C GLN A 943 42.16 53.55 60.06
N VAL A 944 41.00 53.92 59.53
CA VAL A 944 40.21 53.15 58.56
C VAL A 944 39.89 54.09 57.40
N SER A 945 40.30 53.73 56.19
CA SER A 945 40.15 54.57 55.01
C SER A 945 39.47 53.78 53.88
N LEU A 946 38.55 54.41 53.15
CA LEU A 946 37.71 53.79 52.13
C LEU A 946 37.87 54.55 50.80
N MET A 947 38.27 53.89 49.72
CA MET A 947 38.40 54.53 48.39
C MET A 947 37.69 53.75 47.28
N TRP A 948 37.25 54.44 46.24
CA TRP A 948 36.60 53.83 45.07
C TRP A 948 36.85 54.64 43.79
N ASP A 949 36.52 54.07 42.62
CA ASP A 949 36.93 54.59 41.30
C ASP A 949 35.74 55.13 40.46
N ASN A 950 34.69 55.62 41.14
CA ASN A 950 33.48 56.15 40.51
C ASN A 950 32.79 57.28 41.32
N LYS A 951 31.60 57.71 40.87
CA LYS A 951 30.83 58.86 41.37
C LYS A 951 29.70 58.52 42.37
N ASN A 952 29.54 57.25 42.73
CA ASN A 952 28.53 56.84 43.71
C ASN A 952 28.93 57.30 45.13
N ASP A 953 27.94 57.35 46.00
CA ASP A 953 28.02 57.83 47.37
C ASP A 953 28.18 56.62 48.31
N PHE A 954 29.30 56.58 49.02
CA PHE A 954 29.71 55.45 49.85
C PHE A 954 30.15 55.96 51.21
N ASN A 955 29.50 55.45 52.24
CA ASN A 955 29.73 55.86 53.62
C ASN A 955 30.47 54.75 54.34
N LEU A 956 31.60 55.10 54.96
CA LEU A 956 32.29 54.28 55.95
C LEU A 956 31.52 54.35 57.28
N LEU A 957 31.21 53.18 57.85
CA LEU A 957 30.62 53.05 59.17
C LEU A 957 31.56 52.21 60.04
N VAL A 958 31.97 52.75 61.19
CA VAL A 958 32.78 52.02 62.16
C VAL A 958 32.05 51.99 63.50
N VAL A 959 31.69 50.80 63.98
CA VAL A 959 31.18 50.61 65.35
C VAL A 959 32.36 50.50 66.29
N SER A 960 32.40 51.32 67.33
CA SER A 960 33.48 51.33 68.33
C SER A 960 33.24 50.32 69.47
N PRO A 961 34.25 50.04 70.33
CA PRO A 961 34.08 49.23 71.53
C PRO A 961 33.04 49.75 72.52
N GLY A 962 32.68 51.03 72.46
CA GLY A 962 31.59 51.62 73.25
C GLY A 962 30.18 51.31 72.70
N GLY A 963 30.07 50.71 71.51
CA GLY A 963 28.81 50.49 70.82
C GLY A 963 28.26 51.71 70.05
N GLU A 964 29.00 52.82 70.05
CA GLU A 964 28.71 53.97 69.19
C GLU A 964 29.12 53.70 67.74
N ILE A 965 28.46 54.38 66.79
CA ILE A 965 28.69 54.23 65.36
C ILE A 965 29.24 55.55 64.81
N VAL A 966 30.48 55.56 64.34
CA VAL A 966 31.07 56.69 63.61
C VAL A 966 30.69 56.59 62.14
N HIS A 967 30.08 57.66 61.60
CA HIS A 967 29.62 57.75 60.20
C HIS A 967 29.29 59.22 59.82
N PRO A 968 28.99 59.56 58.56
CA PRO A 968 28.74 60.93 58.09
C PRO A 968 27.76 61.84 58.86
N ARG A 969 26.83 61.30 59.66
CA ARG A 969 25.93 62.13 60.53
C ARG A 969 26.20 61.99 62.04
N ASN A 970 27.13 61.12 62.42
CA ASN A 970 27.74 61.05 63.76
C ASN A 970 29.26 60.99 63.57
N ARG A 971 29.85 62.12 63.17
CA ARG A 971 31.24 62.21 62.70
C ARG A 971 32.27 62.21 63.81
N GLU A 972 31.85 62.42 65.05
CA GLU A 972 32.64 62.31 66.27
C GLU A 972 31.95 61.33 67.21
N SER A 973 32.73 60.50 67.91
CA SER A 973 32.25 59.57 68.95
C SER A 973 32.78 59.97 70.32
N SER A 974 32.06 59.62 71.39
CA SER A 974 32.43 59.97 72.76
C SER A 974 33.75 59.32 73.23
N ASP A 975 34.20 58.28 72.52
CA ASP A 975 35.47 57.60 72.74
C ASP A 975 36.64 58.08 71.85
N GLY A 976 36.42 59.15 71.08
CA GLY A 976 37.48 59.91 70.40
C GLY A 976 37.73 59.57 68.92
N GLY A 977 36.85 58.80 68.29
CA GLY A 977 36.90 58.51 66.85
C GLY A 977 36.29 59.61 66.00
N ILE A 978 36.98 60.00 64.92
CA ILE A 978 36.65 61.15 64.08
C ILE A 978 36.62 60.72 62.60
N LEU A 979 35.50 60.96 61.90
CA LEU A 979 35.42 60.97 60.43
C LEU A 979 35.84 62.36 59.94
N ASP A 980 37.08 62.53 59.49
CA ASP A 980 37.60 63.81 58.99
C ASP A 980 37.31 64.00 57.50
N ILE A 981 37.44 62.95 56.68
CA ILE A 981 37.13 62.99 55.25
C ILE A 981 35.83 62.22 54.95
N GLU A 982 34.89 62.92 54.32
CA GLU A 982 33.63 62.42 53.76
C GLU A 982 33.55 62.88 52.30
N MET A 983 33.24 61.99 51.36
CA MET A 983 33.28 62.31 49.93
C MET A 983 32.10 61.76 49.12
N ASN A 984 31.76 62.50 48.06
CA ASN A 984 30.78 62.11 47.04
C ASN A 984 29.28 62.08 47.41
N GLU A 985 28.88 62.72 48.52
CA GLU A 985 27.48 63.11 48.87
C GLU A 985 26.68 63.78 47.73
N LYS A 986 27.40 64.34 46.73
CA LYS A 986 26.85 64.95 45.51
C LYS A 986 27.54 64.47 44.21
N GLY A 987 28.18 63.29 44.24
CA GLY A 987 28.81 62.64 43.08
C GLY A 987 29.84 63.49 42.32
N LYS A 988 30.70 64.22 43.04
CA LYS A 988 31.63 65.24 42.49
C LYS A 988 32.85 64.63 41.78
N THR A 989 33.61 63.78 42.45
CA THR A 989 34.88 63.20 41.96
C THR A 989 34.72 61.76 41.47
N ARG A 990 35.69 61.27 40.70
CA ARG A 990 35.83 59.86 40.28
C ARG A 990 36.90 59.09 41.06
N THR A 991 37.71 59.78 41.87
CA THR A 991 38.75 59.18 42.72
C THR A 991 38.55 59.54 44.21
N PRO A 992 37.33 59.38 44.77
CA PRO A 992 37.05 59.70 46.17
C PRO A 992 37.83 58.84 47.17
N ILE A 993 37.86 59.34 48.40
CA ILE A 993 38.30 58.65 49.61
C ILE A 993 37.48 59.14 50.82
N GLU A 994 37.22 58.28 51.80
CA GLU A 994 36.77 58.63 53.16
C GLU A 994 37.79 58.14 54.19
N ASN A 995 37.80 58.75 55.37
CA ASN A 995 38.76 58.43 56.43
C ASN A 995 38.14 58.61 57.82
N VAL A 996 38.26 57.57 58.67
CA VAL A 996 37.97 57.60 60.10
C VAL A 996 39.25 57.28 60.86
N PHE A 997 39.58 58.06 61.89
CA PHE A 997 40.74 57.78 62.74
C PHE A 997 40.45 58.05 64.23
N TRP A 998 41.19 57.36 65.10
CA TRP A 998 41.26 57.64 66.55
C TRP A 998 42.67 58.18 66.87
N PRO A 999 42.82 59.36 67.48
CA PRO A 999 44.13 59.95 67.74
C PRO A 999 45.08 59.08 68.59
N LYS A 1000 46.37 59.35 68.44
CA LYS A 1000 47.44 58.60 69.11
C LYS A 1000 47.38 58.79 70.63
N SER A 1001 47.55 57.70 71.36
CA SER A 1001 47.38 57.61 72.83
C SER A 1001 45.95 57.75 73.36
N SER A 1002 44.94 58.01 72.53
CA SER A 1002 43.53 58.13 72.96
C SER A 1002 42.60 57.06 72.37
N THR A 1003 43.12 56.09 71.60
CA THR A 1003 42.31 55.03 70.98
C THR A 1003 41.88 53.97 72.01
N PRO A 1004 40.57 53.71 72.18
CA PRO A 1004 40.06 52.62 73.03
C PRO A 1004 40.60 51.23 72.68
N LYS A 1005 40.66 50.35 73.68
CA LYS A 1005 40.96 48.92 73.50
C LYS A 1005 39.66 48.14 73.35
N GLY A 1006 39.58 47.25 72.37
CA GLY A 1006 38.39 46.45 72.10
C GLY A 1006 38.23 46.06 70.63
N ALA A 1007 37.05 45.56 70.30
CA ALA A 1007 36.67 45.20 68.93
C ALA A 1007 36.00 46.38 68.23
N TYR A 1008 36.48 46.71 67.03
CA TYR A 1008 35.89 47.67 66.11
C TYR A 1008 35.29 46.93 64.91
N TYR A 1009 34.07 47.27 64.52
CA TYR A 1009 33.36 46.61 63.43
C TYR A 1009 33.27 47.54 62.22
N VAL A 1010 33.94 47.21 61.13
CA VAL A 1010 34.01 48.04 59.93
C VAL A 1010 32.97 47.60 58.91
N TYR A 1011 32.17 48.54 58.43
CA TYR A 1011 31.14 48.35 57.40
C TYR A 1011 31.27 49.40 56.31
N VAL A 1012 30.85 49.05 55.10
CA VAL A 1012 30.65 50.01 54.01
C VAL A 1012 29.18 50.01 53.59
N HIS A 1013 28.63 51.21 53.42
CA HIS A 1013 27.27 51.44 52.99
C HIS A 1013 27.24 52.21 51.65
N PHE A 1014 26.78 51.56 50.58
CA PHE A 1014 26.37 52.21 49.34
C PHE A 1014 25.11 53.02 49.64
N TYR A 1015 25.28 54.32 49.91
CA TYR A 1015 24.17 55.20 50.29
C TYR A 1015 23.36 55.65 49.07
N LYS A 1016 24.03 55.96 47.95
CA LYS A 1016 23.34 56.52 46.76
C LYS A 1016 24.08 56.28 45.43
N GLU A 1017 23.32 55.91 44.40
CA GLU A 1017 23.79 55.88 43.02
C GLU A 1017 23.66 57.27 42.38
N HIS A 1018 24.70 57.71 41.65
CA HIS A 1018 24.68 58.97 40.89
C HIS A 1018 24.58 58.68 39.38
N GLU A 1019 23.40 58.95 38.81
CA GLU A 1019 22.84 58.33 37.59
C GLU A 1019 23.62 58.38 36.26
N LEU A 1020 24.79 59.02 36.18
CA LEU A 1020 25.52 59.23 34.91
C LEU A 1020 26.33 58.01 34.43
N PHE A 1021 26.35 56.88 35.16
CA PHE A 1021 27.18 55.71 34.82
C PHE A 1021 26.45 54.35 34.94
N LYS A 1022 25.20 54.26 34.47
CA LYS A 1022 24.35 53.04 34.45
C LYS A 1022 24.83 51.91 33.51
N LYS A 1023 26.12 51.56 33.51
CA LYS A 1023 26.69 50.44 32.73
C LYS A 1023 27.34 49.33 33.55
N THR A 1024 27.44 49.47 34.87
CA THR A 1024 27.94 48.42 35.78
C THR A 1024 27.15 48.43 37.08
N ASN A 1025 26.33 47.40 37.33
CA ASN A 1025 25.54 47.26 38.56
C ASN A 1025 26.39 46.94 39.81
N LEU A 1026 27.71 46.76 39.63
CA LEU A 1026 28.68 46.58 40.70
C LEU A 1026 29.65 47.77 40.71
N SER A 1027 30.03 48.19 41.92
CA SER A 1027 31.10 49.13 42.21
C SER A 1027 32.11 48.42 43.12
N GLU A 1028 33.37 48.33 42.69
CA GLU A 1028 34.46 47.96 43.59
C GLU A 1028 34.84 49.18 44.46
N CYS A 1029 34.98 48.96 45.76
CA CYS A 1029 35.66 49.86 46.67
C CYS A 1029 36.71 49.09 47.48
N ARG A 1030 37.77 49.78 47.90
CA ARG A 1030 38.84 49.21 48.72
C ARG A 1030 38.90 49.90 50.08
N ILE A 1031 39.19 49.12 51.11
CA ILE A 1031 39.27 49.56 52.50
C ILE A 1031 40.67 49.28 53.00
N GLN A 1032 41.39 50.31 53.47
CA GLN A 1032 42.63 50.17 54.22
C GLN A 1032 42.32 50.27 55.72
N ILE A 1033 43.00 49.45 56.52
CA ILE A 1033 42.98 49.55 57.98
C ILE A 1033 44.43 49.58 58.47
N GLN A 1034 44.77 50.63 59.20
CA GLN A 1034 46.05 50.78 59.90
C GLN A 1034 45.81 50.71 61.41
N ASN A 1035 46.39 49.71 62.06
CA ASN A 1035 46.26 49.45 63.51
C ASN A 1035 47.66 49.42 64.13
N LYS A 1036 48.04 50.48 64.85
CA LYS A 1036 49.33 50.66 65.55
C LYS A 1036 50.58 50.44 64.69
N GLY A 1037 50.45 50.60 63.37
CA GLY A 1037 51.51 50.44 62.38
C GLY A 1037 51.36 49.21 61.48
N GLU A 1038 50.55 48.22 61.86
CA GLU A 1038 50.16 47.12 60.98
C GLU A 1038 49.12 47.63 59.96
N ARG A 1039 49.29 47.32 58.67
CA ARG A 1039 48.39 47.68 57.58
C ARG A 1039 47.72 46.43 57.02
N SER A 1040 46.46 46.56 56.62
CA SER A 1040 45.71 45.53 55.89
C SER A 1040 44.77 46.19 54.88
N GLU A 1041 44.52 45.54 53.75
CA GLU A 1041 43.61 46.02 52.72
C GLU A 1041 42.54 44.97 52.37
N PHE A 1042 41.35 45.44 52.03
CA PHE A 1042 40.18 44.63 51.65
C PHE A 1042 39.55 45.22 50.39
N SER A 1043 38.95 44.39 49.52
CA SER A 1043 38.14 44.84 48.38
C SER A 1043 36.70 44.34 48.52
N ALA A 1044 35.75 45.26 48.45
CA ALA A 1044 34.32 45.00 48.55
C ALA A 1044 33.63 45.33 47.22
N GLN A 1045 32.81 44.40 46.72
CA GLN A 1045 31.93 44.64 45.58
C GLN A 1045 30.53 44.98 46.10
N MET A 1046 30.07 46.16 45.72
CA MET A 1046 28.87 46.81 46.27
C MET A 1046 27.88 47.14 45.16
N SER A 1047 26.58 47.07 45.46
CA SER A 1047 25.51 47.24 44.47
C SER A 1047 24.23 47.76 45.12
N VAL A 1048 23.27 48.21 44.30
CA VAL A 1048 21.92 48.59 44.76
C VAL A 1048 21.18 47.42 45.44
N SER A 1049 21.57 46.17 45.16
CA SER A 1049 21.02 44.96 45.80
C SER A 1049 21.80 44.48 47.04
N ASN A 1050 23.04 44.93 47.23
CA ASN A 1050 23.84 44.68 48.44
C ASN A 1050 24.33 46.03 48.97
N LYS A 1051 23.42 46.86 49.51
CA LYS A 1051 23.74 48.23 49.95
C LYS A 1051 24.68 48.29 51.16
N LEU A 1052 24.62 47.30 52.05
CA LEU A 1052 25.41 47.27 53.30
C LEU A 1052 26.23 45.98 53.38
N GLN A 1053 27.56 46.10 53.51
CA GLN A 1053 28.50 44.98 53.62
C GLN A 1053 29.37 45.15 54.86
N PHE A 1054 29.48 44.09 55.67
CA PHE A 1054 30.46 43.99 56.75
C PHE A 1054 31.84 43.67 56.18
N ILE A 1055 32.86 44.41 56.59
CA ILE A 1055 34.23 44.23 56.08
C ILE A 1055 35.01 43.31 57.01
N THR A 1056 35.21 43.70 58.27
CA THR A 1056 36.02 42.94 59.23
C THR A 1056 35.80 43.41 60.66
N LEU A 1057 36.21 42.58 61.63
CA LEU A 1057 36.36 42.92 63.04
C LEU A 1057 37.85 43.18 63.33
N VAL A 1058 38.18 44.40 63.77
CA VAL A 1058 39.54 44.82 64.13
C VAL A 1058 39.69 44.82 65.64
N GLN A 1059 40.68 44.12 66.19
CA GLN A 1059 40.97 44.14 67.62
C GLN A 1059 42.11 45.13 67.93
N VAL A 1060 41.84 46.12 68.78
CA VAL A 1060 42.87 47.02 69.32
C VAL A 1060 43.22 46.59 70.75
N VAL A 1061 44.52 46.39 71.00
CA VAL A 1061 45.08 45.75 72.22
C VAL A 1061 45.91 46.72 73.06
#